data_AF-A0A7J5F3Y5-F1
#
_entry.id   AF-A0A7J5F3Y5-F1
#
_cell.length_a   1.000
_cell.length_b   1.000
_cell.length_c   1.000
_cell.angle_alpha   90.00
_cell.angle_beta   90.00
_cell.angle_gamma   90.00
#
_symmetry.space_group_name_H-M   'P 1'
#
loop_
_entity.id
_entity.type
_entity.pdbx_description
1 polymer ?
#
loop_
_entity_poly.entity_id
_entity_poly.type
_entity_poly.pdbx_seq_one_letter_code
_entity_poly.pdbx_strand_id
1 'polypeptide(L)'
;MTLRRTIRTYPLRLAAAALAGIMLLMPAKAQVPMSGSVVAHVDSLVGAMPGEAAADTGKYKIPSSLQIAAWGNTVRALLDGRYADAEDSAASIDYRIVRFTETTLAPSPVYYILEKSAAGQNYWGVFILNPSPVRRRLFIQSPHPKYDTNTGQQGAQIFVTAGARALYVSGTHRCNTGIPTTCSGTTSVCGGAYRMSDQAHVVNGPLYRATVEVNTVDPQTIVVQNHGFGKGDGDPDVIMGNGRTTAPTGTDWLVAVRDGLADIDNTLTFKVAHVDLDWTELIGTTNTQGRYINGSGNPCNSSPASANGRFLHIEQAKPKLRETQSDRQKLADAVAAVFPADTLVVSAASGDWSSASTWTDGVVPDSSLHVQIASGHTVTVTDAAAQCRTLFYADTTGHIVLAPSSTLSVFGDYTPNSTAHRSVLGWGSGAVLRFAGSAAVQTINNIRNNNSETNMSFFRHIVVDKSAGQLTFAGSGDSKLNITDTLEVRNGTFFVPTDFDINGRAFYSASDASPVIIVGTGGNFTMAGGLSQVMSRPSLGPVGTMTVAGEATLTTTSSNKINIDDIEVTSGGTLVLETISPAYLNADTITVRPGGIMTMSTTNNIWAAGSAVVLEPGAELRIETSTAHFAPVFENAGTVAYNRVAADGAQTVNDVPYASLRIASAGVKTWTPASDRTVSDTLEIAAGTLSLGSAGRTIAAAGLLKLSADTLITGPNTLSVGSSAAVTGSLLTGSGRIIGTLKRWFAAAVSDSAVFPVGTASKHRPVSLRFTTAPSSGGSVTASFHDSLPSLNGLPLNDGGTSIVKTSPDGFWRLTAGDGLTGGTYSITASSKDQSGISDVSTLRLLKRTEGGAWTLDGAHQSGLGTESDPVARRSGLTGFSDFAHGAASDNPMPAVLTSFTAVADGPAVIVRWRTASEEGVMRFDIERGVNGTWDMAGSVEGNGSSARPAGYEFVDRLRVPGEYRYRLVQVDRNGGRSAGESVRVTVAGIPHRLSLSPNFPNPFNPETTVEFTVPKDGPADLRVYSSVGQEVRTVFHGWAAAGTQHRVRLDGRGLSSGVYLLRLTAGGATASTRIILMK
;
A
#
# COMPACT_ATOMS: atom_id res chain seq x y z
N MET A 1 -63.51 -19.77 -8.62
CA MET A 1 -64.68 -19.03 -8.10
C MET A 1 -64.38 -17.54 -8.25
N THR A 2 -65.16 -16.84 -9.09
CA THR A 2 -65.49 -15.39 -9.03
C THR A 2 -64.35 -14.35 -9.21
N LEU A 3 -64.35 -13.34 -10.11
CA LEU A 3 -65.10 -12.98 -11.33
C LEU A 3 -64.37 -11.77 -11.99
N ARG A 4 -64.14 -11.85 -13.31
CA ARG A 4 -64.19 -10.80 -14.37
C ARG A 4 -63.98 -9.30 -14.05
N ARG A 5 -63.12 -8.61 -14.82
CA ARG A 5 -63.52 -7.87 -16.07
C ARG A 5 -62.35 -7.25 -16.86
N THR A 6 -62.52 -7.38 -18.16
CA THR A 6 -61.83 -6.94 -19.39
C THR A 6 -61.67 -5.42 -19.56
N ILE A 7 -60.55 -4.96 -20.14
CA ILE A 7 -60.53 -3.96 -21.23
C ILE A 7 -59.49 -4.39 -22.28
N ARG A 8 -59.92 -4.47 -23.54
CA ARG A 8 -59.14 -4.70 -24.76
C ARG A 8 -58.69 -3.35 -25.34
N THR A 9 -57.50 -3.29 -25.94
CA THR A 9 -57.26 -2.80 -27.33
C THR A 9 -55.86 -3.22 -27.81
N TYR A 10 -55.79 -3.80 -29.01
CA TYR A 10 -54.61 -4.04 -29.87
C TYR A 10 -54.71 -3.08 -31.09
N PRO A 11 -53.80 -3.08 -32.08
CA PRO A 11 -52.48 -2.43 -32.16
C PRO A 11 -52.42 -1.42 -33.34
N LEU A 12 -51.30 -0.74 -33.61
CA LEU A 12 -50.98 -0.22 -34.95
C LEU A 12 -49.46 0.03 -35.08
N ARG A 13 -48.78 -0.92 -35.73
CA ARG A 13 -47.55 -0.70 -36.49
C ARG A 13 -47.96 -0.54 -37.95
N LEU A 14 -47.59 0.56 -38.60
CA LEU A 14 -47.10 0.67 -39.99
C LEU A 14 -47.02 2.17 -40.35
N ALA A 15 -46.02 2.52 -41.16
CA ALA A 15 -45.74 3.83 -41.77
C ALA A 15 -44.84 4.82 -40.98
N ALA A 16 -43.51 4.59 -41.06
CA ALA A 16 -42.50 5.65 -41.01
C ALA A 16 -41.21 5.18 -41.71
N ALA A 17 -41.29 4.84 -43.01
CA ALA A 17 -40.13 4.47 -43.84
C ALA A 17 -40.20 5.09 -45.25
N ALA A 18 -41.00 6.13 -45.47
CA ALA A 18 -41.11 6.80 -46.76
C ALA A 18 -41.41 8.29 -46.58
N LEU A 19 -40.41 9.05 -46.11
CA LEU A 19 -40.38 10.52 -46.17
C LEU A 19 -38.94 11.04 -45.98
N ALA A 20 -38.01 10.46 -46.76
CA ALA A 20 -36.61 10.89 -46.86
C ALA A 20 -36.29 11.45 -48.27
N GLY A 21 -37.28 12.02 -48.93
CA GLY A 21 -37.12 12.68 -50.23
C GLY A 21 -37.92 13.98 -50.24
N ILE A 22 -37.22 15.09 -50.47
CA ILE A 22 -37.73 16.47 -50.47
C ILE A 22 -37.86 17.07 -49.06
N MET A 23 -36.72 17.29 -48.41
CA MET A 23 -36.59 18.44 -47.52
C MET A 23 -36.02 19.57 -48.36
N LEU A 24 -36.84 20.58 -48.60
CA LEU A 24 -36.46 21.87 -49.19
C LEU A 24 -35.10 22.32 -48.63
N LEU A 25 -34.23 22.78 -49.53
CA LEU A 25 -33.18 23.76 -49.21
C LEU A 25 -33.85 24.99 -48.59
N MET A 26 -34.09 24.93 -47.28
CA MET A 26 -34.22 26.15 -46.49
C MET A 26 -32.82 26.76 -46.41
N PRO A 27 -32.65 28.06 -46.72
CA PRO A 27 -31.36 28.69 -46.50
C PRO A 27 -31.03 28.53 -45.02
N ALA A 28 -29.81 28.06 -44.72
CA ALA A 28 -29.27 28.14 -43.37
C ALA A 28 -29.54 29.56 -42.86
N LYS A 29 -30.09 29.71 -41.64
CA LYS A 29 -30.16 31.02 -41.01
C LYS A 29 -28.76 31.62 -41.10
N ALA A 30 -28.64 32.74 -41.80
CA ALA A 30 -27.34 33.32 -42.07
C ALA A 30 -26.77 33.83 -40.75
N GLN A 31 -25.72 33.18 -40.26
CA GLN A 31 -24.87 33.68 -39.17
C GLN A 31 -24.53 35.13 -39.42
N VAL A 32 -24.68 36.00 -38.41
CA VAL A 32 -24.34 37.42 -38.55
C VAL A 32 -22.83 37.52 -38.78
N PRO A 33 -22.38 37.91 -39.99
CA PRO A 33 -20.95 38.01 -40.26
C PRO A 33 -20.43 39.31 -39.64
N MET A 34 -19.35 39.22 -38.86
CA MET A 34 -18.63 40.36 -38.31
C MET A 34 -17.14 40.22 -38.61
N SER A 35 -16.42 41.34 -38.64
CA SER A 35 -14.96 41.35 -38.85
C SER A 35 -14.30 42.45 -38.03
N GLY A 36 -13.07 42.24 -37.60
CA GLY A 36 -12.29 43.20 -36.82
C GLY A 36 -11.28 42.51 -35.91
N SER A 37 -10.89 43.17 -34.81
CA SER A 37 -10.10 42.56 -33.74
C SER A 37 -11.01 41.92 -32.69
N VAL A 38 -10.79 40.64 -32.38
CA VAL A 38 -11.47 39.94 -31.29
C VAL A 38 -11.20 40.61 -29.94
N VAL A 39 -9.97 41.09 -29.72
CA VAL A 39 -9.59 41.77 -28.48
C VAL A 39 -10.45 43.03 -28.28
N ALA A 40 -10.61 43.84 -29.33
CA ALA A 40 -11.45 45.03 -29.29
C ALA A 40 -12.95 44.70 -29.15
N HIS A 41 -13.42 43.61 -29.78
CA HIS A 41 -14.80 43.16 -29.65
C HIS A 41 -15.12 42.70 -28.22
N VAL A 42 -14.24 41.89 -27.63
CA VAL A 42 -14.35 41.46 -26.23
C VAL A 42 -14.32 42.66 -25.28
N ASP A 43 -13.45 43.65 -25.55
CA ASP A 43 -13.39 44.88 -24.74
C ASP A 43 -14.73 45.63 -24.73
N SER A 44 -15.34 45.82 -25.91
CA SER A 44 -16.66 46.45 -26.02
C SER A 44 -17.72 45.69 -25.22
N LEU A 45 -17.71 44.36 -25.29
CA LEU A 45 -18.63 43.52 -24.52
C LEU A 45 -18.41 43.66 -23.01
N VAL A 46 -17.16 43.65 -22.54
CA VAL A 46 -16.81 43.85 -21.11
C VAL A 46 -17.21 45.24 -20.62
N GLY A 47 -17.05 46.27 -21.45
CA GLY A 47 -17.53 47.62 -21.17
C GLY A 47 -19.03 47.65 -20.87
N ALA A 48 -19.83 46.89 -21.61
CA ALA A 48 -21.29 46.80 -21.47
C ALA A 48 -21.77 45.88 -20.33
N MET A 49 -20.89 45.08 -19.72
CA MET A 49 -21.28 44.17 -18.63
C MET A 49 -21.66 44.92 -17.34
N PRO A 50 -22.65 44.42 -16.58
CA PRO A 50 -23.07 45.02 -15.32
C PRO A 50 -21.97 44.99 -14.25
N GLY A 51 -21.82 46.12 -13.53
CA GLY A 51 -20.93 46.29 -12.40
C GLY A 51 -21.55 45.88 -11.05
N GLU A 52 -21.01 46.40 -9.95
CA GLU A 52 -21.52 46.17 -8.58
C GLU A 52 -22.45 47.29 -8.06
N ALA A 53 -22.63 48.37 -8.82
CA ALA A 53 -23.48 49.47 -8.42
C ALA A 53 -24.94 49.02 -8.26
N ALA A 54 -25.69 49.67 -7.37
CA ALA A 54 -27.10 49.32 -7.11
C ALA A 54 -27.98 49.34 -8.38
N ALA A 55 -27.66 50.21 -9.36
CA ALA A 55 -28.35 50.28 -10.65
C ALA A 55 -28.07 49.08 -11.59
N ASP A 56 -27.05 48.28 -11.28
CA ASP A 56 -26.67 47.07 -12.01
C ASP A 56 -27.10 45.78 -11.31
N THR A 57 -27.54 45.87 -10.05
CA THR A 57 -28.03 44.72 -9.26
C THR A 57 -29.18 44.02 -9.98
N GLY A 58 -29.01 42.71 -10.23
CA GLY A 58 -30.04 41.87 -10.88
C GLY A 58 -29.98 41.83 -12.40
N LYS A 59 -29.04 42.53 -13.05
CA LYS A 59 -28.78 42.38 -14.50
C LYS A 59 -28.12 41.04 -14.84
N TYR A 60 -27.36 40.46 -13.91
CA TYR A 60 -27.03 39.04 -13.97
C TYR A 60 -28.16 38.22 -13.33
N LYS A 61 -28.91 37.49 -14.16
CA LYS A 61 -29.93 36.54 -13.70
C LYS A 61 -29.33 35.14 -13.64
N ILE A 62 -29.45 34.51 -12.48
CA ILE A 62 -28.99 33.13 -12.27
C ILE A 62 -29.74 32.21 -13.25
N PRO A 63 -29.03 31.44 -14.10
CA PRO A 63 -29.67 30.56 -15.06
C PRO A 63 -30.42 29.42 -14.37
N SER A 64 -31.57 29.04 -14.93
CA SER A 64 -32.24 27.79 -14.57
C SER A 64 -31.46 26.57 -15.06
N SER A 65 -31.80 25.38 -14.56
CA SER A 65 -31.19 24.13 -15.03
C SER A 65 -31.38 23.90 -16.53
N LEU A 66 -32.54 24.24 -17.07
CA LEU A 66 -32.82 24.16 -18.51
C LEU A 66 -31.96 25.13 -19.32
N GLN A 67 -31.73 26.34 -18.80
CA GLN A 67 -30.88 27.33 -19.45
C GLN A 67 -29.40 26.93 -19.43
N ILE A 68 -28.91 26.35 -18.33
CA ILE A 68 -27.56 25.76 -18.27
C ILE A 68 -27.42 24.58 -19.24
N ALA A 69 -28.45 23.74 -19.36
CA ALA A 69 -28.44 22.64 -20.33
C ALA A 69 -28.37 23.17 -21.76
N ALA A 70 -29.20 24.16 -22.12
CA ALA A 70 -29.18 24.80 -23.43
C ALA A 70 -27.82 25.47 -23.72
N TRP A 71 -27.23 26.20 -22.75
CA TRP A 71 -25.88 26.75 -22.87
C TRP A 71 -24.84 25.66 -23.17
N GLY A 72 -24.88 24.55 -22.43
CA GLY A 72 -23.98 23.41 -22.69
C GLY A 72 -24.19 22.79 -24.06
N ASN A 73 -25.45 22.61 -24.49
CA ASN A 73 -25.77 22.09 -25.82
C ASN A 73 -25.25 22.99 -26.94
N THR A 74 -25.35 24.31 -26.79
CA THR A 74 -24.76 25.28 -27.71
C THR A 74 -23.24 25.13 -27.78
N VAL A 75 -22.56 25.12 -26.64
CA VAL A 75 -21.08 24.96 -26.59
C VAL A 75 -20.65 23.65 -27.22
N ARG A 76 -21.33 22.53 -26.91
CA ARG A 76 -21.05 21.22 -27.52
C ARG A 76 -21.27 21.23 -29.02
N ALA A 77 -22.37 21.80 -29.51
CA ALA A 77 -22.65 21.92 -30.93
C ALA A 77 -21.60 22.76 -31.68
N LEU A 78 -21.13 23.86 -31.07
CA LEU A 78 -20.00 24.62 -31.63
C LEU A 78 -18.74 23.75 -31.73
N LEU A 79 -18.37 23.05 -30.65
CA LEU A 79 -17.18 22.20 -30.61
C LEU A 79 -17.24 21.05 -31.63
N ASP A 80 -18.44 20.56 -31.94
CA ASP A 80 -18.72 19.52 -32.93
C ASP A 80 -18.79 20.03 -34.38
N GLY A 81 -18.70 21.35 -34.60
CA GLY A 81 -18.90 21.95 -35.93
C GLY A 81 -20.36 21.99 -36.41
N ARG A 82 -21.33 21.70 -35.53
CA ARG A 82 -22.78 21.73 -35.81
C ARG A 82 -23.33 23.14 -35.58
N TYR A 83 -22.91 24.09 -36.41
CA TYR A 83 -23.18 25.51 -36.14
C TYR A 83 -24.67 25.91 -36.21
N ALA A 84 -25.47 25.26 -37.05
CA ALA A 84 -26.92 25.53 -37.13
C ALA A 84 -27.64 25.11 -35.83
N ASP A 85 -27.31 23.93 -35.30
CA ASP A 85 -27.85 23.45 -34.02
C ASP A 85 -27.43 24.36 -32.86
N ALA A 86 -26.21 24.90 -32.93
CA ALA A 86 -25.71 25.86 -31.96
C ALA A 86 -26.52 27.17 -31.98
N GLU A 87 -26.89 27.67 -33.16
CA GLU A 87 -27.73 28.86 -33.30
C GLU A 87 -29.13 28.67 -32.70
N ASP A 88 -29.80 27.57 -33.02
CA ASP A 88 -31.15 27.32 -32.50
C ASP A 88 -31.13 27.13 -30.97
N SER A 89 -30.10 26.45 -30.45
CA SER A 89 -29.91 26.31 -29.00
C SER A 89 -29.60 27.65 -28.32
N ALA A 90 -28.74 28.49 -28.94
CA ALA A 90 -28.40 29.81 -28.40
C ALA A 90 -29.61 30.75 -28.37
N ALA A 91 -30.44 30.73 -29.41
CA ALA A 91 -31.65 31.56 -29.49
C ALA A 91 -32.65 31.24 -28.36
N SER A 92 -32.73 29.98 -27.92
CA SER A 92 -33.61 29.55 -26.82
C SER A 92 -33.28 30.18 -25.46
N ILE A 93 -32.10 30.80 -25.34
CA ILE A 93 -31.61 31.43 -24.12
C ILE A 93 -31.28 32.91 -24.29
N ASP A 94 -31.78 33.55 -25.35
CA ASP A 94 -31.53 34.94 -25.74
C ASP A 94 -30.07 35.27 -26.12
N TYR A 95 -29.33 34.26 -26.57
CA TYR A 95 -27.97 34.39 -27.12
C TYR A 95 -27.98 34.21 -28.63
N ARG A 96 -26.86 34.54 -29.27
CA ARG A 96 -26.63 34.34 -30.71
C ARG A 96 -25.23 33.80 -30.97
N ILE A 97 -25.05 33.20 -32.14
CA ILE A 97 -23.73 32.85 -32.68
C ILE A 97 -23.35 33.91 -33.72
N VAL A 98 -22.16 34.49 -33.57
CA VAL A 98 -21.56 35.41 -34.52
C VAL A 98 -20.39 34.70 -35.20
N ARG A 99 -20.39 34.70 -36.54
CA ARG A 99 -19.23 34.26 -37.32
C ARG A 99 -18.31 35.47 -37.49
N PHE A 100 -17.18 35.46 -36.80
CA PHE A 100 -16.27 36.60 -36.68
C PHE A 100 -14.98 36.36 -37.46
N THR A 101 -14.60 37.27 -38.34
CA THR A 101 -13.33 37.22 -39.09
C THR A 101 -12.30 38.12 -38.41
N GLU A 102 -11.22 37.55 -37.88
CA GLU A 102 -10.14 38.29 -37.23
C GLU A 102 -9.20 38.91 -38.28
N THR A 103 -9.24 40.23 -38.40
CA THR A 103 -8.53 40.96 -39.47
C THR A 103 -7.15 41.46 -39.06
N THR A 104 -6.75 41.29 -37.79
CA THR A 104 -5.41 41.68 -37.30
C THR A 104 -4.34 40.61 -37.52
N LEU A 105 -4.72 39.42 -37.99
CA LEU A 105 -3.82 38.31 -38.30
C LEU A 105 -3.81 37.95 -39.79
N ALA A 106 -2.72 37.33 -40.24
CA ALA A 106 -2.55 36.78 -41.59
C ALA A 106 -2.11 35.30 -41.51
N PRO A 107 -2.84 34.35 -42.13
CA PRO A 107 -4.16 34.53 -42.76
C PRO A 107 -5.22 34.92 -41.72
N SER A 108 -6.31 35.59 -42.12
CA SER A 108 -7.36 36.06 -41.22
C SER A 108 -8.23 34.89 -40.74
N PRO A 109 -8.09 34.43 -39.48
CA PRO A 109 -8.84 33.28 -39.00
C PRO A 109 -10.31 33.63 -38.74
N VAL A 110 -11.18 32.61 -38.80
CA VAL A 110 -12.60 32.75 -38.51
C VAL A 110 -12.90 32.09 -37.17
N TYR A 111 -13.61 32.81 -36.30
CA TYR A 111 -14.05 32.35 -34.99
C TYR A 111 -15.58 32.36 -34.88
N TYR A 112 -16.10 31.56 -33.95
CA TYR A 112 -17.52 31.53 -33.62
C TYR A 112 -17.73 32.05 -32.21
N ILE A 113 -18.44 33.17 -32.07
CA ILE A 113 -18.67 33.86 -30.81
C ILE A 113 -20.11 33.63 -30.36
N LEU A 114 -20.28 32.93 -29.24
CA LEU A 114 -21.53 32.87 -28.49
C LEU A 114 -21.61 34.09 -27.57
N GLU A 115 -22.54 34.99 -27.86
CA GLU A 115 -22.72 36.25 -27.14
C GLU A 115 -24.20 36.59 -26.94
N LYS A 116 -24.48 37.51 -26.02
CA LYS A 116 -25.85 37.99 -25.75
C LYS A 116 -26.44 38.61 -27.02
N SER A 117 -27.66 38.20 -27.39
CA SER A 117 -28.38 38.84 -28.49
C SER A 117 -28.75 40.30 -28.14
N ALA A 118 -29.06 41.13 -29.14
CA ALA A 118 -29.52 42.51 -28.91
C ALA A 118 -30.80 42.57 -28.05
N ALA A 119 -31.72 41.62 -28.24
CA ALA A 119 -32.96 41.51 -27.47
C ALA A 119 -32.76 40.92 -26.06
N GLY A 120 -31.69 40.14 -25.86
CA GLY A 120 -31.41 39.46 -24.60
C GLY A 120 -31.15 40.41 -23.45
N GLN A 121 -31.66 40.04 -22.27
CA GLN A 121 -31.63 40.89 -21.06
C GLN A 121 -30.62 40.42 -20.01
N ASN A 122 -29.92 39.30 -20.25
CA ASN A 122 -29.09 38.64 -19.24
C ASN A 122 -27.63 38.47 -19.69
N TYR A 123 -26.70 38.66 -18.76
CA TYR A 123 -25.26 38.75 -19.01
C TYR A 123 -24.48 37.56 -18.43
N TRP A 124 -24.60 36.38 -19.04
CA TRP A 124 -23.88 35.17 -18.64
C TRP A 124 -22.42 35.14 -19.07
N GLY A 125 -22.07 35.81 -20.16
CA GLY A 125 -20.68 35.90 -20.64
C GLY A 125 -20.57 35.65 -22.14
N VAL A 126 -19.34 35.43 -22.57
CA VAL A 126 -18.97 35.23 -23.97
C VAL A 126 -18.17 33.95 -24.05
N PHE A 127 -18.50 33.09 -25.01
CA PHE A 127 -17.69 31.92 -25.36
C PHE A 127 -17.25 32.05 -26.82
N ILE A 128 -15.95 31.92 -27.07
CA ILE A 128 -15.36 32.02 -28.42
C ILE A 128 -14.72 30.69 -28.76
N LEU A 129 -15.08 30.14 -29.91
CA LEU A 129 -14.47 28.94 -30.48
C LEU A 129 -13.53 29.32 -31.63
N ASN A 130 -12.31 28.78 -31.57
CA ASN A 130 -11.45 28.64 -32.73
C ASN A 130 -11.67 27.26 -33.38
N PRO A 131 -12.30 27.18 -34.58
CA PRO A 131 -12.53 25.92 -35.26
C PRO A 131 -11.22 25.26 -35.74
N SER A 132 -10.16 26.05 -35.96
CA SER A 132 -8.84 25.63 -36.46
C SER A 132 -7.71 26.12 -35.54
N PRO A 133 -7.62 25.58 -34.31
CA PRO A 133 -6.62 26.02 -33.34
C PRO A 133 -5.22 25.57 -33.70
N VAL A 134 -4.24 26.42 -33.38
CA VAL A 134 -2.81 26.05 -33.36
C VAL A 134 -2.50 25.21 -32.12
N ARG A 135 -3.19 25.48 -31.00
CA ARG A 135 -3.02 24.76 -29.72
C ARG A 135 -4.38 24.24 -29.26
N ARG A 136 -4.74 23.04 -29.70
CA ARG A 136 -6.10 22.48 -29.60
C ARG A 136 -6.52 22.17 -28.17
N ARG A 137 -5.56 21.98 -27.26
CA ARG A 137 -5.81 21.69 -25.84
C ARG A 137 -5.97 22.93 -24.98
N LEU A 138 -5.65 24.13 -25.46
CA LEU A 138 -5.74 25.34 -24.63
C LEU A 138 -7.17 25.88 -24.57
N PHE A 139 -7.67 26.05 -23.35
CA PHE A 139 -8.89 26.77 -23.03
C PHE A 139 -8.60 27.95 -22.10
N ILE A 140 -8.76 29.17 -22.62
CA ILE A 140 -8.50 30.40 -21.88
C ILE A 140 -9.75 30.86 -21.15
N GLN A 141 -9.62 31.33 -19.91
CA GLN A 141 -10.76 31.71 -19.09
C GLN A 141 -10.48 32.99 -18.28
N SER A 142 -11.36 33.97 -18.42
CA SER A 142 -11.36 35.21 -17.63
C SER A 142 -12.64 35.29 -16.79
N PRO A 143 -12.64 34.81 -15.54
CA PRO A 143 -13.86 34.70 -14.73
C PRO A 143 -14.30 36.02 -14.09
N HIS A 144 -13.40 37.01 -13.95
CA HIS A 144 -13.70 38.27 -13.25
C HIS A 144 -13.35 39.52 -14.09
N PRO A 145 -13.69 39.60 -15.39
CA PRO A 145 -13.19 40.65 -16.30
C PRO A 145 -13.64 42.07 -15.93
N LYS A 146 -14.74 42.21 -15.18
CA LYS A 146 -15.26 43.50 -14.72
C LYS A 146 -14.61 43.99 -13.42
N TYR A 147 -14.17 43.07 -12.55
CA TYR A 147 -13.48 43.40 -11.29
C TYR A 147 -11.96 43.45 -11.51
N ASP A 148 -11.43 42.39 -12.10
CA ASP A 148 -10.03 42.24 -12.46
C ASP A 148 -9.80 42.95 -13.80
N THR A 149 -9.75 44.28 -13.74
CA THR A 149 -9.67 45.15 -14.94
C THR A 149 -8.66 44.62 -15.97
N ASN A 150 -9.05 44.66 -17.24
CA ASN A 150 -8.25 44.21 -18.39
C ASN A 150 -7.97 42.68 -18.47
N THR A 151 -8.40 41.84 -17.53
CA THR A 151 -8.24 40.37 -17.66
C THR A 151 -9.03 39.80 -18.85
N GLY A 152 -10.23 40.32 -19.16
CA GLY A 152 -10.99 39.90 -20.33
C GLY A 152 -10.27 40.18 -21.67
N GLN A 153 -9.67 41.37 -21.79
CA GLN A 153 -8.84 41.73 -22.95
C GLN A 153 -7.57 40.88 -23.02
N GLN A 154 -6.93 40.61 -21.87
CA GLN A 154 -5.74 39.77 -21.79
C GLN A 154 -6.07 38.33 -22.19
N GLY A 155 -7.21 37.79 -21.74
CA GLY A 155 -7.69 36.48 -22.15
C GLY A 155 -7.91 36.38 -23.66
N ALA A 156 -8.50 37.41 -24.27
CA ALA A 156 -8.62 37.52 -25.71
C ALA A 156 -7.27 37.61 -26.43
N GLN A 157 -6.31 38.37 -25.89
CA GLN A 157 -4.96 38.47 -26.44
C GLN A 157 -4.23 37.12 -26.40
N ILE A 158 -4.32 36.39 -25.28
CA ILE A 158 -3.75 35.04 -25.14
C ILE A 158 -4.41 34.09 -26.15
N PHE A 159 -5.74 34.10 -26.25
CA PHE A 159 -6.49 33.24 -27.18
C PHE A 159 -6.03 33.41 -28.63
N VAL A 160 -5.91 34.67 -29.09
CA VAL A 160 -5.49 35.00 -30.46
C VAL A 160 -4.01 34.65 -30.67
N THR A 161 -3.11 35.11 -29.78
CA THR A 161 -1.65 34.91 -29.90
C THR A 161 -1.27 33.43 -29.85
N ALA A 162 -1.84 32.67 -28.91
CA ALA A 162 -1.57 31.25 -28.75
C ALA A 162 -2.34 30.38 -29.78
N GLY A 163 -3.30 30.95 -30.53
CA GLY A 163 -4.19 30.18 -31.39
C GLY A 163 -4.92 29.08 -30.62
N ALA A 164 -5.40 29.41 -29.41
CA ALA A 164 -6.06 28.47 -28.51
C ALA A 164 -7.40 27.96 -29.06
N ARG A 165 -7.90 26.84 -28.55
CA ARG A 165 -9.19 26.26 -28.99
C ARG A 165 -10.37 27.10 -28.59
N ALA A 166 -10.39 27.60 -27.37
CA ALA A 166 -11.52 28.34 -26.86
C ALA A 166 -11.12 29.44 -25.88
N LEU A 167 -12.01 30.42 -25.75
CA LEU A 167 -11.98 31.47 -24.72
C LEU A 167 -13.35 31.57 -24.07
N TYR A 168 -13.37 31.76 -22.75
CA TYR A 168 -14.57 32.18 -22.04
C TYR A 168 -14.29 33.44 -21.21
N VAL A 169 -15.18 34.42 -21.31
CA VAL A 169 -15.14 35.67 -20.54
C VAL A 169 -16.47 35.84 -19.79
N SER A 170 -16.43 35.89 -18.47
CA SER A 170 -17.64 35.99 -17.64
C SER A 170 -18.39 37.30 -17.88
N GLY A 171 -19.73 37.24 -17.86
CA GLY A 171 -20.58 38.36 -18.28
C GLY A 171 -20.85 39.43 -17.22
N THR A 172 -20.26 39.37 -16.04
CA THR A 172 -20.67 40.23 -14.92
C THR A 172 -19.55 40.47 -13.92
N HIS A 173 -19.75 41.46 -13.05
CA HIS A 173 -18.98 41.61 -11.82
C HIS A 173 -19.25 40.45 -10.85
N ARG A 174 -18.21 39.92 -10.20
CA ARG A 174 -18.30 38.76 -9.29
C ARG A 174 -19.18 38.99 -8.05
N CYS A 175 -19.50 40.25 -7.73
CA CYS A 175 -20.41 40.63 -6.64
C CYS A 175 -21.80 41.15 -7.11
N ASN A 176 -22.14 41.06 -8.40
CA ASN A 176 -23.39 41.64 -8.93
C ASN A 176 -24.68 41.08 -8.29
N THR A 177 -24.64 39.85 -7.80
CA THR A 177 -25.78 39.21 -7.11
C THR A 177 -25.56 39.18 -5.60
N GLY A 178 -26.59 39.53 -4.82
CA GLY A 178 -26.59 39.32 -3.36
C GLY A 178 -26.73 37.86 -2.92
N ILE A 179 -27.04 36.93 -3.84
CA ILE A 179 -27.31 35.51 -3.52
C ILE A 179 -25.97 34.75 -3.36
N PRO A 180 -25.68 34.15 -2.18
CA PRO A 180 -24.50 33.33 -2.00
C PRO A 180 -24.61 31.99 -2.73
N THR A 181 -23.49 31.45 -3.20
CA THR A 181 -23.40 30.06 -3.69
C THR A 181 -23.33 29.09 -2.52
N THR A 182 -23.66 27.82 -2.79
CA THR A 182 -23.49 26.71 -1.83
C THR A 182 -22.08 26.12 -1.83
N CYS A 183 -21.21 26.55 -2.75
CA CYS A 183 -19.84 26.04 -2.84
C CYS A 183 -18.94 26.62 -1.75
N SER A 184 -18.01 25.77 -1.28
CA SER A 184 -17.11 26.08 -0.18
C SER A 184 -16.21 27.28 -0.46
N GLY A 185 -16.04 28.15 0.53
CA GLY A 185 -15.05 29.23 0.52
C GLY A 185 -15.68 30.62 0.71
N THR A 186 -14.82 31.61 0.87
CA THR A 186 -15.20 32.99 1.16
C THR A 186 -14.37 33.97 0.34
N THR A 187 -14.88 35.17 0.18
CA THR A 187 -14.22 36.29 -0.47
C THR A 187 -14.28 37.52 0.42
N SER A 188 -13.15 38.23 0.54
CA SER A 188 -13.10 39.56 1.14
C SER A 188 -13.75 40.62 0.24
N VAL A 189 -13.72 40.42 -1.09
CA VAL A 189 -14.25 41.36 -2.08
C VAL A 189 -15.75 41.58 -1.92
N CYS A 190 -16.53 40.51 -1.82
CA CYS A 190 -17.98 40.59 -1.66
C CYS A 190 -18.45 40.47 -0.20
N GLY A 191 -17.52 40.50 0.77
CA GLY A 191 -17.80 40.47 2.20
C GLY A 191 -18.51 39.20 2.70
N GLY A 192 -18.00 38.00 2.42
CA GLY A 192 -18.57 36.74 2.93
C GLY A 192 -18.44 35.56 1.98
N ALA A 193 -19.47 34.70 1.93
CA ALA A 193 -19.51 33.59 0.97
C ALA A 193 -19.48 34.11 -0.48
N TYR A 194 -18.88 33.32 -1.38
CA TYR A 194 -18.91 33.62 -2.82
C TYR A 194 -20.35 33.79 -3.31
N ARG A 195 -20.55 34.66 -4.32
CA ARG A 195 -21.88 34.93 -4.89
C ARG A 195 -22.15 34.06 -6.10
N MET A 196 -23.41 33.89 -6.48
CA MET A 196 -23.79 33.16 -7.70
C MET A 196 -23.29 33.81 -9.01
N SER A 197 -22.91 35.09 -8.96
CA SER A 197 -22.23 35.83 -10.04
C SER A 197 -20.73 35.59 -10.10
N ASP A 198 -20.12 34.99 -9.06
CA ASP A 198 -18.70 34.63 -9.04
C ASP A 198 -18.48 33.30 -9.77
N GLN A 199 -18.27 33.37 -11.09
CA GLN A 199 -18.27 32.20 -11.97
C GLN A 199 -17.14 31.19 -11.70
N ALA A 200 -16.04 31.62 -11.07
CA ALA A 200 -14.94 30.75 -10.66
C ALA A 200 -15.29 29.86 -9.45
N HIS A 201 -16.41 30.14 -8.78
CA HIS A 201 -16.79 29.54 -7.49
C HIS A 201 -18.21 28.94 -7.50
N VAL A 202 -18.72 28.61 -8.69
CA VAL A 202 -20.02 27.95 -8.88
C VAL A 202 -19.89 26.72 -9.77
N VAL A 203 -20.77 25.73 -9.57
CA VAL A 203 -20.86 24.53 -10.43
C VAL A 203 -22.11 24.54 -11.34
N ASN A 204 -23.06 25.42 -11.07
CA ASN A 204 -24.29 25.57 -11.86
C ASN A 204 -24.26 26.85 -12.72
N GLY A 205 -23.06 27.25 -13.15
CA GLY A 205 -22.82 28.47 -13.93
C GLY A 205 -22.37 28.19 -15.36
N PRO A 206 -22.54 29.14 -16.29
CA PRO A 206 -22.13 29.00 -17.69
C PRO A 206 -20.62 28.71 -17.88
N LEU A 207 -19.73 29.31 -17.07
CA LEU A 207 -18.28 29.02 -17.12
C LEU A 207 -17.97 27.56 -16.79
N TYR A 208 -18.52 27.06 -15.68
CA TYR A 208 -18.34 25.67 -15.27
C TYR A 208 -18.90 24.72 -16.34
N ARG A 209 -20.09 25.01 -16.87
CA ARG A 209 -20.69 24.21 -17.93
C ARG A 209 -19.82 24.19 -19.19
N ALA A 210 -19.28 25.32 -19.62
CA ALA A 210 -18.36 25.37 -20.76
C ALA A 210 -17.07 24.56 -20.50
N THR A 211 -16.53 24.61 -19.27
CA THR A 211 -15.37 23.81 -18.86
C THR A 211 -15.65 22.32 -18.98
N VAL A 212 -16.82 21.87 -18.53
CA VAL A 212 -17.25 20.46 -18.66
C VAL A 212 -17.32 20.05 -20.13
N GLU A 213 -17.97 20.86 -20.97
CA GLU A 213 -18.14 20.51 -22.39
C GLU A 213 -16.80 20.46 -23.14
N VAL A 214 -15.94 21.48 -22.98
CA VAL A 214 -14.61 21.49 -23.63
C VAL A 214 -13.76 20.30 -23.19
N ASN A 215 -13.71 20.01 -21.89
CA ASN A 215 -12.98 18.84 -21.36
C ASN A 215 -13.63 17.50 -21.75
N THR A 216 -14.92 17.47 -22.06
CA THR A 216 -15.59 16.26 -22.56
C THR A 216 -15.19 15.99 -24.01
N VAL A 217 -15.01 17.03 -24.83
CA VAL A 217 -14.56 16.90 -26.22
C VAL A 217 -13.08 16.52 -26.29
N ASP A 218 -12.24 17.16 -25.49
CA ASP A 218 -10.83 16.82 -25.35
C ASP A 218 -10.47 16.65 -23.86
N PRO A 219 -10.42 15.41 -23.35
CA PRO A 219 -10.06 15.12 -21.95
C PRO A 219 -8.62 15.52 -21.58
N GLN A 220 -7.80 15.95 -22.54
CA GLN A 220 -6.47 16.49 -22.33
C GLN A 220 -6.45 18.03 -22.35
N THR A 221 -7.62 18.68 -22.29
CA THR A 221 -7.74 20.14 -22.18
C THR A 221 -6.91 20.67 -21.01
N ILE A 222 -6.16 21.73 -21.29
CA ILE A 222 -5.40 22.55 -20.35
C ILE A 222 -6.10 23.90 -20.22
N VAL A 223 -6.51 24.23 -19.00
CA VAL A 223 -7.21 25.48 -18.68
C VAL A 223 -6.21 26.49 -18.14
N VAL A 224 -6.10 27.63 -18.83
CA VAL A 224 -5.37 28.81 -18.36
C VAL A 224 -6.39 29.85 -17.93
N GLN A 225 -6.51 30.04 -16.63
CA GLN A 225 -7.50 30.94 -16.05
C GLN A 225 -6.82 32.16 -15.42
N ASN A 226 -7.03 33.33 -16.02
CA ASN A 226 -6.37 34.56 -15.62
C ASN A 226 -7.25 35.39 -14.68
N HIS A 227 -6.63 35.84 -13.59
CA HIS A 227 -7.20 36.68 -12.55
C HIS A 227 -6.28 37.88 -12.31
N GLY A 228 -6.73 38.81 -11.48
CA GLY A 228 -5.95 39.97 -11.07
C GLY A 228 -6.21 40.39 -9.64
N PHE A 229 -5.17 40.91 -8.99
CA PHE A 229 -5.25 41.42 -7.63
C PHE A 229 -4.63 42.82 -7.52
N GLY A 230 -4.96 43.51 -6.42
CA GLY A 230 -4.31 44.74 -6.01
C GLY A 230 -3.05 44.42 -5.22
N LYS A 231 -1.89 44.87 -5.70
CA LYS A 231 -0.59 44.57 -5.11
C LYS A 231 -0.33 45.41 -3.86
N GLY A 232 -0.11 44.77 -2.72
CA GLY A 232 0.35 45.37 -1.47
C GLY A 232 1.88 45.34 -1.31
N ASP A 233 2.37 45.89 -0.19
CA ASP A 233 3.79 45.87 0.16
C ASP A 233 4.25 44.43 0.47
N GLY A 234 5.22 43.93 -0.30
CA GLY A 234 5.76 42.57 -0.14
C GLY A 234 5.13 41.51 -1.04
N ASP A 235 4.03 41.83 -1.75
CA ASP A 235 3.41 40.91 -2.71
C ASP A 235 4.28 40.73 -3.97
N PRO A 236 4.27 39.53 -4.59
CA PRO A 236 4.89 39.33 -5.89
C PRO A 236 4.13 40.06 -7.01
N ASP A 237 4.70 40.15 -8.21
CA ASP A 237 3.96 40.62 -9.39
C ASP A 237 2.97 39.55 -9.91
N VAL A 238 3.29 38.27 -9.71
CA VAL A 238 2.48 37.12 -10.17
C VAL A 238 2.39 36.04 -9.08
N ILE A 239 1.16 35.57 -8.82
CA ILE A 239 0.89 34.40 -7.98
C ILE A 239 0.28 33.32 -8.86
N MET A 240 0.80 32.09 -8.75
CA MET A 240 0.43 30.99 -9.63
C MET A 240 0.05 29.75 -8.81
N GLY A 241 -1.03 29.08 -9.20
CA GLY A 241 -1.48 27.85 -8.57
C GLY A 241 -2.00 26.82 -9.55
N ASN A 242 -1.85 25.54 -9.22
CA ASN A 242 -2.45 24.43 -9.97
C ASN A 242 -3.77 23.94 -9.34
N GLY A 243 -4.31 24.69 -8.36
CA GLY A 243 -5.46 24.33 -7.53
C GLY A 243 -5.10 23.45 -6.32
N ARG A 244 -3.82 23.12 -6.13
CA ARG A 244 -3.25 22.39 -4.98
C ARG A 244 -1.92 23.00 -4.56
N THR A 245 -1.43 22.59 -3.39
CA THR A 245 -0.09 22.92 -2.87
C THR A 245 0.93 21.81 -3.15
N THR A 246 0.55 20.80 -3.92
CA THR A 246 1.40 19.68 -4.32
C THR A 246 1.74 19.79 -5.80
N ALA A 247 2.95 19.39 -6.18
CA ALA A 247 3.35 19.28 -7.58
C ALA A 247 2.38 18.38 -8.36
N PRO A 248 2.14 18.65 -9.65
CA PRO A 248 1.27 17.82 -10.47
C PRO A 248 1.91 16.44 -10.74
N THR A 249 1.08 15.43 -10.97
CA THR A 249 1.56 14.09 -11.39
C THR A 249 1.98 14.05 -12.87
N GLY A 250 1.61 15.06 -13.66
CA GLY A 250 1.97 15.23 -15.07
C GLY A 250 2.95 16.39 -15.28
N THR A 251 3.08 16.85 -16.53
CA THR A 251 3.91 18.02 -16.88
C THR A 251 3.48 19.25 -16.09
N ASP A 252 4.46 19.94 -15.50
CA ASP A 252 4.24 21.16 -14.74
C ASP A 252 4.24 22.40 -15.65
N TRP A 253 3.15 22.56 -16.38
CA TRP A 253 2.97 23.68 -17.29
C TRP A 253 2.92 25.03 -16.58
N LEU A 254 2.52 25.06 -15.31
CA LEU A 254 2.45 26.29 -14.51
C LEU A 254 3.85 26.89 -14.31
N VAL A 255 4.81 26.04 -13.91
CA VAL A 255 6.22 26.41 -13.76
C VAL A 255 6.85 26.81 -15.09
N ALA A 256 6.52 26.11 -16.18
CA ALA A 256 7.02 26.46 -17.51
C ALA A 256 6.51 27.86 -17.96
N VAL A 257 5.23 28.19 -17.73
CA VAL A 257 4.68 29.53 -18.02
C VAL A 257 5.33 30.60 -17.14
N ARG A 258 5.61 30.32 -15.87
CA ARG A 258 6.39 31.22 -15.00
C ARG A 258 7.73 31.55 -15.63
N ASP A 259 8.49 30.53 -16.03
CA ASP A 259 9.83 30.72 -16.59
C ASP A 259 9.79 31.48 -17.90
N GLY A 260 8.90 31.10 -18.83
CA GLY A 260 8.74 31.82 -20.09
C GLY A 260 8.35 33.29 -19.88
N LEU A 261 7.56 33.60 -18.84
CA LEU A 261 7.21 34.97 -18.51
C LEU A 261 8.39 35.74 -17.89
N ALA A 262 9.21 35.08 -17.07
CA ALA A 262 10.43 35.66 -16.50
C ALA A 262 11.50 35.91 -17.59
N ASP A 263 11.55 35.07 -18.63
CA ASP A 263 12.44 35.28 -19.78
C ASP A 263 12.03 36.52 -20.60
N ILE A 264 10.73 36.80 -20.68
CA ILE A 264 10.18 37.97 -21.38
C ILE A 264 10.35 39.25 -20.55
N ASP A 265 10.12 39.20 -19.23
CA ASP A 265 10.29 40.32 -18.31
C ASP A 265 10.90 39.84 -16.99
N ASN A 266 12.23 39.89 -16.93
CA ASN A 266 13.01 39.44 -15.79
C ASN A 266 12.86 40.32 -14.52
N THR A 267 12.08 41.40 -14.59
CA THR A 267 11.78 42.25 -13.44
C THR A 267 10.57 41.77 -12.63
N LEU A 268 9.85 40.77 -13.13
CA LEU A 268 8.68 40.19 -12.46
C LEU A 268 9.10 39.33 -11.27
N THR A 269 8.38 39.48 -10.16
CA THR A 269 8.50 38.59 -8.99
C THR A 269 7.35 37.58 -8.95
N PHE A 270 7.61 36.36 -8.48
CA PHE A 270 6.69 35.23 -8.56
C PHE A 270 6.50 34.54 -7.22
N LYS A 271 5.30 33.96 -7.02
CA LYS A 271 5.03 32.90 -6.04
C LYS A 271 4.25 31.77 -6.72
N VAL A 272 4.71 30.53 -6.55
CA VAL A 272 4.07 29.33 -7.12
C VAL A 272 3.67 28.37 -6.00
N ALA A 273 2.36 28.10 -5.86
CA ALA A 273 1.78 27.46 -4.68
C ALA A 273 2.40 26.12 -4.25
N HIS A 274 2.90 25.31 -5.19
CA HIS A 274 3.51 24.00 -4.90
C HIS A 274 5.04 24.02 -4.89
N VAL A 275 5.64 25.18 -5.10
CA VAL A 275 7.10 25.43 -5.02
C VAL A 275 7.40 26.27 -3.77
N ASP A 276 6.68 27.37 -3.61
CA ASP A 276 6.75 28.31 -2.50
C ASP A 276 5.71 27.97 -1.42
N LEU A 277 5.96 26.90 -0.67
CA LEU A 277 5.00 26.35 0.31
C LEU A 277 4.70 27.28 1.49
N ASP A 278 5.47 28.36 1.65
CA ASP A 278 5.23 29.42 2.63
C ASP A 278 4.12 30.39 2.20
N TRP A 279 3.70 30.35 0.93
CA TRP A 279 2.69 31.23 0.36
C TRP A 279 1.33 30.53 0.19
N THR A 280 0.30 31.00 0.89
CA THR A 280 -1.03 30.36 0.90
C THR A 280 -2.15 31.19 0.30
N GLU A 281 -1.86 32.43 -0.12
CA GLU A 281 -2.86 33.38 -0.60
C GLU A 281 -3.00 33.34 -2.13
N LEU A 282 -4.23 33.45 -2.63
CA LEU A 282 -4.54 33.56 -4.07
C LEU A 282 -4.00 32.38 -4.92
N ILE A 283 -4.01 31.17 -4.37
CA ILE A 283 -3.49 29.95 -5.02
C ILE A 283 -4.55 29.08 -5.71
N GLY A 284 -5.81 29.54 -5.78
CA GLY A 284 -6.88 28.91 -6.56
C GLY A 284 -7.44 27.57 -6.02
N THR A 285 -7.22 27.21 -4.76
CA THR A 285 -7.68 25.92 -4.17
C THR A 285 -9.21 25.80 -4.03
N THR A 286 -9.94 26.91 -4.02
CA THR A 286 -11.42 26.95 -4.00
C THR A 286 -12.06 27.02 -5.38
N ASN A 287 -11.25 27.09 -6.44
CA ASN A 287 -11.73 27.24 -7.80
C ASN A 287 -12.48 26.01 -8.30
N THR A 288 -13.72 26.17 -8.77
CA THR A 288 -14.55 25.03 -9.18
C THR A 288 -14.07 24.40 -10.48
N GLN A 289 -13.52 25.18 -11.42
CA GLN A 289 -12.94 24.64 -12.66
C GLN A 289 -11.66 23.86 -12.34
N GLY A 290 -10.77 24.42 -11.52
CA GLY A 290 -9.54 23.73 -11.11
C GLY A 290 -9.80 22.42 -10.38
N ARG A 291 -10.79 22.39 -9.48
CA ARG A 291 -11.21 21.15 -8.79
C ARG A 291 -11.76 20.12 -9.76
N TYR A 292 -12.59 20.53 -10.73
CA TYR A 292 -13.14 19.63 -11.75
C TYR A 292 -12.04 19.05 -12.65
N ILE A 293 -11.17 19.90 -13.20
CA ILE A 293 -10.08 19.48 -14.10
C ILE A 293 -9.12 18.53 -13.39
N ASN A 294 -8.83 18.76 -12.11
CA ASN A 294 -8.01 17.86 -11.29
C ASN A 294 -8.77 16.61 -10.77
N GLY A 295 -10.02 16.37 -11.20
CA GLY A 295 -10.73 15.11 -10.95
C GLY A 295 -11.51 15.03 -9.64
N SER A 296 -11.89 16.17 -9.03
CA SER A 296 -12.78 16.16 -7.86
C SER A 296 -14.17 15.62 -8.21
N GLY A 297 -14.65 14.64 -7.46
CA GLY A 297 -16.03 14.12 -7.59
C GLY A 297 -17.10 15.09 -7.09
N ASN A 298 -16.72 16.10 -6.31
CA ASN A 298 -17.60 17.20 -5.90
C ASN A 298 -16.83 18.54 -5.95
N PRO A 299 -16.68 19.16 -7.13
CA PRO A 299 -15.90 20.39 -7.29
C PRO A 299 -16.42 21.58 -6.49
N CYS A 300 -17.70 21.56 -6.10
CA CYS A 300 -18.30 22.62 -5.29
C CYS A 300 -17.72 22.66 -3.87
N ASN A 301 -17.46 21.49 -3.27
CA ASN A 301 -17.16 21.40 -1.83
C ASN A 301 -15.90 20.61 -1.46
N SER A 302 -15.27 19.93 -2.41
CA SER A 302 -14.11 19.07 -2.12
C SER A 302 -12.96 19.31 -3.07
N SER A 303 -11.75 19.35 -2.50
CA SER A 303 -10.52 19.35 -3.28
C SER A 303 -10.22 17.94 -3.79
N PRO A 304 -9.60 17.80 -4.98
CA PRO A 304 -9.13 16.52 -5.49
C PRO A 304 -7.96 15.99 -4.64
N ALA A 305 -7.66 14.68 -4.73
CA ALA A 305 -6.54 14.07 -4.02
C ALA A 305 -5.18 14.65 -4.49
N SER A 306 -4.99 14.78 -5.81
CA SER A 306 -3.78 15.27 -6.46
C SER A 306 -4.09 16.31 -7.55
N ALA A 307 -3.07 17.01 -8.04
CA ALA A 307 -3.15 17.85 -9.23
C ALA A 307 -2.61 17.09 -10.45
N ASN A 308 -3.21 17.26 -11.62
CA ASN A 308 -2.78 16.58 -12.86
C ASN A 308 -2.01 17.49 -13.83
N GLY A 309 -1.79 18.76 -13.48
CA GLY A 309 -1.02 19.72 -14.28
C GLY A 309 -1.80 20.44 -15.38
N ARG A 310 -3.12 20.19 -15.50
CA ARG A 310 -3.96 20.76 -16.58
C ARG A 310 -4.73 22.03 -16.22
N PHE A 311 -4.60 22.53 -15.00
CA PHE A 311 -5.23 23.79 -14.57
C PHE A 311 -4.16 24.77 -14.09
N LEU A 312 -4.14 25.95 -14.71
CA LEU A 312 -3.24 27.05 -14.36
C LEU A 312 -4.08 28.24 -13.90
N HIS A 313 -4.01 28.53 -12.61
CA HIS A 313 -4.57 29.73 -11.99
C HIS A 313 -3.48 30.79 -11.91
N ILE A 314 -3.69 31.93 -12.56
CA ILE A 314 -2.67 33.00 -12.69
C ILE A 314 -3.24 34.32 -12.19
N GLU A 315 -2.79 34.75 -11.03
CA GLU A 315 -3.15 36.00 -10.37
C GLU A 315 -2.06 37.04 -10.62
N GLN A 316 -2.44 38.22 -11.13
CA GLN A 316 -1.46 39.18 -11.68
C GLN A 316 -1.69 40.60 -11.16
N ALA A 317 -0.62 41.28 -10.76
CA ALA A 317 -0.63 42.72 -10.52
C ALA A 317 -0.84 43.48 -11.85
N LYS A 318 -1.63 44.57 -11.81
CA LYS A 318 -2.01 45.31 -13.03
C LYS A 318 -0.84 46.01 -13.76
N PRO A 319 0.06 46.77 -13.08
CA PRO A 319 0.95 47.72 -13.76
C PRO A 319 1.94 47.15 -14.77
N LYS A 320 2.32 45.85 -14.67
CA LYS A 320 3.32 45.23 -15.55
C LYS A 320 2.76 44.21 -16.55
N LEU A 321 1.53 43.72 -16.31
CA LEU A 321 0.97 42.57 -17.05
C LEU A 321 -0.42 42.84 -17.65
N ARG A 322 -1.14 43.86 -17.18
CA ARG A 322 -2.53 44.10 -17.60
C ARG A 322 -2.83 45.54 -18.03
N GLU A 323 -2.01 46.52 -17.63
CA GLU A 323 -2.28 47.95 -17.87
C GLU A 323 -2.38 48.30 -19.37
N THR A 324 -1.31 48.04 -20.13
CA THR A 324 -1.24 48.35 -21.57
C THR A 324 -1.38 47.11 -22.46
N GLN A 325 -1.52 47.30 -23.77
CA GLN A 325 -1.51 46.17 -24.72
C GLN A 325 -0.18 45.41 -24.68
N SER A 326 0.96 46.11 -24.62
CA SER A 326 2.28 45.47 -24.52
C SER A 326 2.44 44.68 -23.23
N ASP A 327 1.86 45.14 -22.12
CA ASP A 327 1.88 44.40 -20.85
C ASP A 327 1.08 43.09 -20.97
N ARG A 328 -0.11 43.15 -21.57
CA ARG A 328 -0.95 41.97 -21.81
C ARG A 328 -0.30 40.97 -22.77
N GLN A 329 0.49 41.47 -23.72
CA GLN A 329 1.20 40.64 -24.70
C GLN A 329 2.22 39.72 -24.04
N LYS A 330 2.87 40.12 -22.94
CA LYS A 330 3.89 39.30 -22.25
C LYS A 330 3.38 37.92 -21.84
N LEU A 331 2.21 37.86 -21.17
CA LEU A 331 1.62 36.57 -20.80
C LEU A 331 1.13 35.78 -22.03
N ALA A 332 0.63 36.48 -23.05
CA ALA A 332 0.22 35.85 -24.30
C ALA A 332 1.39 35.17 -25.03
N ASP A 333 2.54 35.83 -25.08
CA ASP A 333 3.78 35.31 -25.67
C ASP A 333 4.36 34.18 -24.83
N ALA A 334 4.38 34.31 -23.50
CA ALA A 334 4.83 33.24 -22.60
C ALA A 334 4.01 31.96 -22.79
N VAL A 335 2.67 32.09 -22.81
CA VAL A 335 1.76 30.95 -23.07
C VAL A 335 2.00 30.39 -24.47
N ALA A 336 2.11 31.23 -25.51
CA ALA A 336 2.38 30.74 -26.86
C ALA A 336 3.72 30.01 -26.97
N ALA A 337 4.78 30.49 -26.31
CA ALA A 337 6.10 29.87 -26.34
C ALA A 337 6.14 28.52 -25.60
N VAL A 338 5.48 28.44 -24.46
CA VAL A 338 5.53 27.25 -23.57
C VAL A 338 4.70 26.10 -24.11
N PHE A 339 3.51 26.37 -24.64
CA PHE A 339 2.67 25.33 -25.21
C PHE A 339 3.02 25.15 -26.69
N PRO A 340 3.49 23.98 -27.14
CA PRO A 340 3.85 23.78 -28.56
C PRO A 340 2.59 23.79 -29.45
N ALA A 341 2.75 24.19 -30.71
CA ALA A 341 1.71 24.03 -31.72
C ALA A 341 1.37 22.53 -31.90
N ASP A 342 0.09 22.20 -31.88
CA ASP A 342 -0.40 20.88 -32.27
C ASP A 342 -0.43 20.83 -33.80
N THR A 343 0.71 20.54 -34.45
CA THR A 343 0.73 20.38 -35.90
C THR A 343 -0.06 19.13 -36.27
N LEU A 344 -1.28 19.35 -36.74
CA LEU A 344 -2.18 18.33 -37.28
C LEU A 344 -1.93 18.19 -38.77
N VAL A 345 -1.58 16.99 -39.19
CA VAL A 345 -1.52 16.60 -40.60
C VAL A 345 -2.73 15.71 -40.90
N VAL A 346 -3.48 16.07 -41.92
CA VAL A 346 -4.65 15.31 -42.39
C VAL A 346 -4.29 14.61 -43.68
N SER A 347 -4.77 13.39 -43.91
CA SER A 347 -4.60 12.75 -45.22
C SER A 347 -5.34 13.58 -46.28
N ALA A 348 -4.63 14.12 -47.27
CA ALA A 348 -5.19 14.87 -48.40
C ALA A 348 -5.77 13.96 -49.49
N ALA A 349 -5.30 12.72 -49.59
CA ALA A 349 -5.82 11.68 -50.48
C ALA A 349 -5.51 10.28 -49.93
N SER A 350 -6.16 9.25 -50.47
CA SER A 350 -5.68 7.87 -50.31
C SER A 350 -4.30 7.71 -50.97
N GLY A 351 -3.40 6.95 -50.36
CA GLY A 351 -2.05 6.72 -50.90
C GLY A 351 -1.09 6.13 -49.89
N ASP A 352 0.21 6.23 -50.17
CA ASP A 352 1.27 5.70 -49.31
C ASP A 352 1.61 6.68 -48.17
N TRP A 353 1.80 6.18 -46.94
CA TRP A 353 2.18 6.98 -45.77
C TRP A 353 3.44 7.83 -46.03
N SER A 354 4.41 7.30 -46.77
CA SER A 354 5.66 7.99 -47.08
C SER A 354 5.54 9.03 -48.20
N SER A 355 4.41 9.08 -48.90
CA SER A 355 4.20 10.03 -50.01
C SER A 355 3.73 11.39 -49.50
N ALA A 356 4.44 12.45 -49.87
CA ALA A 356 4.01 13.83 -49.60
C ALA A 356 2.60 14.13 -50.14
N SER A 357 2.22 13.54 -51.30
CA SER A 357 0.89 13.75 -51.89
C SER A 357 -0.27 13.17 -51.07
N THR A 358 0.02 12.27 -50.13
CA THR A 358 -0.98 11.66 -49.25
C THR A 358 -1.40 12.61 -48.13
N TRP A 359 -0.62 13.66 -47.85
CA TRP A 359 -0.80 14.52 -46.68
C TRP A 359 -1.06 15.96 -47.06
N THR A 360 -1.85 16.67 -46.24
CA THR A 360 -2.05 18.11 -46.38
C THR A 360 -0.71 18.84 -46.34
N ASP A 361 -0.56 19.84 -47.20
CA ASP A 361 0.65 20.67 -47.34
C ASP A 361 1.94 19.90 -47.69
N GLY A 362 1.83 18.63 -48.10
CA GLY A 362 2.99 17.81 -48.48
C GLY A 362 3.81 17.29 -47.30
N VAL A 363 3.32 17.45 -46.06
CA VAL A 363 4.07 17.11 -44.84
C VAL A 363 3.87 15.64 -44.48
N VAL A 364 4.89 14.81 -44.69
CA VAL A 364 4.88 13.41 -44.26
C VAL A 364 4.95 13.33 -42.73
N PRO A 365 4.04 12.61 -42.04
CA PRO A 365 4.03 12.52 -40.59
C PRO A 365 5.29 11.92 -39.97
N ASP A 366 5.70 12.50 -38.85
CA ASP A 366 6.76 12.01 -37.97
C ASP A 366 6.27 11.87 -36.51
N SER A 367 7.14 11.43 -35.60
CA SER A 367 6.83 11.22 -34.18
C SER A 367 6.29 12.45 -33.41
N SER A 368 6.43 13.67 -33.95
CA SER A 368 5.93 14.92 -33.35
C SER A 368 4.54 15.31 -33.83
N LEU A 369 4.10 14.80 -34.98
CA LEU A 369 2.90 15.24 -35.69
C LEU A 369 1.65 14.46 -35.30
N HIS A 370 0.55 15.16 -35.10
CA HIS A 370 -0.76 14.54 -34.93
C HIS A 370 -1.33 14.19 -36.31
N VAL A 371 -1.87 12.99 -36.48
CA VAL A 371 -2.35 12.48 -37.77
C VAL A 371 -3.84 12.20 -37.70
N GLN A 372 -4.59 12.76 -38.66
CA GLN A 372 -5.96 12.40 -38.93
C GLN A 372 -6.09 11.74 -40.30
N ILE A 373 -6.64 10.53 -40.35
CA ILE A 373 -7.11 9.96 -41.62
C ILE A 373 -8.50 10.53 -41.91
N ALA A 374 -8.63 11.19 -43.05
CA ALA A 374 -9.86 11.83 -43.49
C ALA A 374 -10.92 10.82 -43.93
N SER A 375 -12.17 11.28 -44.01
CA SER A 375 -13.31 10.50 -44.46
C SER A 375 -13.05 9.86 -45.83
N GLY A 376 -13.31 8.56 -45.97
CA GLY A 376 -13.14 7.78 -47.20
C GLY A 376 -11.70 7.54 -47.66
N HIS A 377 -10.68 8.04 -46.95
CA HIS A 377 -9.29 7.86 -47.33
C HIS A 377 -8.73 6.53 -46.82
N THR A 378 -7.89 5.88 -47.62
CA THR A 378 -7.10 4.71 -47.21
C THR A 378 -5.61 5.02 -47.35
N VAL A 379 -4.89 5.01 -46.22
CA VAL A 379 -3.44 5.24 -46.19
C VAL A 379 -2.69 3.93 -46.00
N THR A 380 -1.80 3.59 -46.93
CA THR A 380 -1.00 2.37 -46.87
C THR A 380 0.36 2.65 -46.27
N VAL A 381 0.73 1.94 -45.21
CA VAL A 381 2.06 1.97 -44.61
C VAL A 381 2.90 0.88 -45.26
N THR A 382 3.87 1.27 -46.08
CA THR A 382 4.84 0.34 -46.71
C THR A 382 6.21 0.39 -46.05
N ASP A 383 6.54 1.51 -45.40
CA ASP A 383 7.82 1.78 -44.74
C ASP A 383 7.87 1.19 -43.32
N ALA A 384 9.07 0.82 -42.87
CA ALA A 384 9.38 0.49 -41.48
C ALA A 384 9.56 1.74 -40.59
N ALA A 385 9.70 2.92 -41.18
CA ALA A 385 9.93 4.20 -40.48
C ALA A 385 8.67 5.09 -40.34
N ALA A 386 7.47 4.58 -40.64
CA ALA A 386 6.25 5.37 -40.49
C ALA A 386 5.96 5.68 -39.02
N GLN A 387 5.76 6.97 -38.72
CA GLN A 387 5.64 7.45 -37.34
C GLN A 387 4.58 8.55 -37.22
N CYS A 388 3.93 8.62 -36.07
CA CYS A 388 3.09 9.75 -35.69
C CYS A 388 3.10 9.96 -34.17
N ARG A 389 2.81 11.18 -33.73
CA ARG A 389 2.51 11.45 -32.32
C ARG A 389 1.19 10.80 -31.93
N THR A 390 0.08 11.17 -32.56
CA THR A 390 -1.22 10.52 -32.32
C THR A 390 -1.85 10.16 -33.64
N LEU A 391 -2.63 9.09 -33.68
CA LEU A 391 -3.37 8.70 -34.87
C LEU A 391 -4.86 8.60 -34.55
N PHE A 392 -5.67 9.35 -35.29
CA PHE A 392 -7.12 9.32 -35.19
C PHE A 392 -7.78 9.42 -36.57
N TYR A 393 -9.11 9.25 -36.60
CA TYR A 393 -9.86 9.12 -37.84
C TYR A 393 -11.08 10.04 -37.83
N ALA A 394 -11.32 10.73 -38.95
CA ALA A 394 -12.42 11.68 -39.09
C ALA A 394 -13.80 11.02 -38.88
N ASP A 395 -13.98 9.81 -39.39
CA ASP A 395 -15.18 8.99 -39.23
C ASP A 395 -14.83 7.49 -39.32
N THR A 396 -15.82 6.64 -39.56
CA THR A 396 -15.67 5.19 -39.67
C THR A 396 -15.26 4.68 -41.06
N THR A 397 -15.03 5.57 -42.02
CA THR A 397 -14.71 5.26 -43.43
C THR A 397 -13.25 5.55 -43.81
N GLY A 398 -12.49 6.18 -42.91
CA GLY A 398 -11.05 6.37 -43.07
C GLY A 398 -10.28 5.16 -42.54
N HIS A 399 -9.29 4.67 -43.28
CA HIS A 399 -8.59 3.43 -42.95
C HIS A 399 -7.06 3.55 -43.11
N ILE A 400 -6.33 2.69 -42.39
CA ILE A 400 -4.93 2.37 -42.72
C ILE A 400 -4.79 0.94 -43.23
N VAL A 401 -3.77 0.68 -44.04
CA VAL A 401 -3.34 -0.66 -44.47
C VAL A 401 -1.88 -0.82 -44.11
N LEU A 402 -1.51 -1.85 -43.36
CA LEU A 402 -0.11 -2.17 -43.05
C LEU A 402 0.37 -3.22 -44.06
N ALA A 403 1.34 -2.87 -44.91
CA ALA A 403 1.96 -3.80 -45.85
C ALA A 403 2.83 -4.84 -45.10
N PRO A 404 3.14 -6.01 -45.70
CA PRO A 404 3.98 -7.02 -45.04
C PRO A 404 5.30 -6.45 -44.52
N SER A 405 5.69 -6.82 -43.30
CA SER A 405 6.90 -6.35 -42.61
C SER A 405 7.03 -4.82 -42.41
N SER A 406 5.97 -4.04 -42.66
CA SER A 406 5.95 -2.60 -42.35
C SER A 406 5.81 -2.35 -40.85
N THR A 407 6.17 -1.16 -40.38
CA THR A 407 5.99 -0.76 -38.98
C THR A 407 5.42 0.65 -38.92
N LEU A 408 4.29 0.80 -38.23
CA LEU A 408 3.77 2.11 -37.84
C LEU A 408 4.00 2.32 -36.34
N SER A 409 4.78 3.34 -35.98
CA SER A 409 5.02 3.69 -34.57
C SER A 409 4.18 4.89 -34.12
N VAL A 410 3.42 4.73 -33.05
CA VAL A 410 2.57 5.76 -32.44
C VAL A 410 3.17 6.15 -31.08
N PHE A 411 3.45 7.44 -30.89
CA PHE A 411 4.14 7.95 -29.68
C PHE A 411 3.19 8.50 -28.59
N GLY A 412 1.91 8.59 -28.90
CA GLY A 412 0.81 9.08 -28.09
C GLY A 412 -0.46 8.28 -28.39
N ASP A 413 -1.64 8.86 -28.22
CA ASP A 413 -2.88 8.07 -28.29
C ASP A 413 -3.20 7.55 -29.70
N TYR A 414 -3.78 6.34 -29.74
CA TYR A 414 -4.39 5.74 -30.92
C TYR A 414 -5.91 5.72 -30.74
N THR A 415 -6.62 6.43 -31.60
CA THR A 415 -8.06 6.70 -31.42
C THR A 415 -8.82 6.38 -32.70
N PRO A 416 -9.23 5.11 -32.91
CA PRO A 416 -10.32 4.79 -33.81
C PRO A 416 -11.53 5.71 -33.56
N ASN A 417 -12.23 6.11 -34.62
CA ASN A 417 -13.33 7.06 -34.52
C ASN A 417 -14.47 6.58 -33.59
N SER A 418 -14.75 5.29 -33.60
CA SER A 418 -15.76 4.65 -32.74
C SER A 418 -15.40 3.19 -32.48
N THR A 419 -16.17 2.53 -31.62
CA THR A 419 -15.99 1.12 -31.27
C THR A 419 -16.28 0.14 -32.41
N ALA A 420 -17.06 0.58 -33.40
CA ALA A 420 -17.35 -0.19 -34.61
C ALA A 420 -16.35 0.09 -35.74
N HIS A 421 -15.33 0.91 -35.49
CA HIS A 421 -14.45 1.38 -36.55
C HIS A 421 -13.39 0.34 -36.93
N ARG A 422 -13.45 -0.11 -38.18
CA ARG A 422 -12.40 -0.92 -38.83
C ARG A 422 -11.19 -0.05 -39.20
N SER A 423 -10.46 0.44 -38.20
CA SER A 423 -9.35 1.37 -38.41
C SER A 423 -8.21 0.83 -39.28
N VAL A 424 -7.89 -0.47 -39.18
CA VAL A 424 -6.86 -1.13 -40.01
C VAL A 424 -7.53 -2.08 -41.02
N LEU A 425 -7.66 -1.68 -42.29
CA LEU A 425 -8.37 -2.46 -43.30
C LEU A 425 -7.61 -3.74 -43.70
N GLY A 426 -6.28 -3.67 -43.79
CA GLY A 426 -5.40 -4.79 -44.13
C GLY A 426 -4.14 -4.82 -43.28
N TRP A 427 -3.70 -6.02 -42.88
CA TRP A 427 -2.53 -6.23 -42.02
C TRP A 427 -1.66 -7.36 -42.56
N GLY A 428 -0.62 -7.00 -43.31
CA GLY A 428 0.32 -7.93 -43.92
C GLY A 428 1.10 -8.75 -42.88
N SER A 429 1.60 -9.91 -43.31
CA SER A 429 2.40 -10.78 -42.43
C SER A 429 3.63 -10.02 -41.90
N GLY A 430 3.92 -10.17 -40.60
CA GLY A 430 5.06 -9.52 -39.95
C GLY A 430 4.94 -8.01 -39.78
N ALA A 431 3.85 -7.37 -40.24
CA ALA A 431 3.68 -5.93 -40.05
C ALA A 431 3.35 -5.62 -38.59
N VAL A 432 3.85 -4.49 -38.08
CA VAL A 432 3.78 -4.13 -36.66
C VAL A 432 3.06 -2.81 -36.45
N LEU A 433 2.15 -2.77 -35.48
CA LEU A 433 1.72 -1.52 -34.86
C LEU A 433 2.46 -1.37 -33.53
N ARG A 434 3.41 -0.43 -33.48
CA ARG A 434 4.29 -0.20 -32.34
C ARG A 434 3.82 1.01 -31.53
N PHE A 435 3.73 0.85 -30.22
CA PHE A 435 3.43 1.92 -29.28
C PHE A 435 4.72 2.30 -28.56
N ALA A 436 5.17 3.54 -28.76
CA ALA A 436 6.48 4.03 -28.30
C ALA A 436 6.35 5.35 -27.53
N GLY A 437 7.51 5.91 -27.15
CA GLY A 437 7.60 7.23 -26.49
C GLY A 437 7.59 7.16 -24.97
N SER A 438 7.66 8.35 -24.35
CA SER A 438 7.88 8.56 -22.92
C SER A 438 6.63 9.00 -22.14
N ALA A 439 5.47 9.06 -22.80
CA ALA A 439 4.23 9.45 -22.15
C ALA A 439 3.91 8.48 -20.98
N ALA A 440 3.69 9.04 -19.79
CA ALA A 440 3.38 8.29 -18.57
C ALA A 440 2.19 7.34 -18.77
N VAL A 441 1.17 7.80 -19.50
CA VAL A 441 0.04 6.99 -19.95
C VAL A 441 -0.19 7.27 -21.43
N GLN A 442 -0.22 6.22 -22.23
CA GLN A 442 -0.63 6.22 -23.63
C GLN A 442 -1.89 5.38 -23.75
N THR A 443 -2.88 5.85 -24.50
CA THR A 443 -4.20 5.22 -24.50
C THR A 443 -4.60 4.76 -25.90
N ILE A 444 -5.09 3.53 -25.99
CA ILE A 444 -5.89 3.09 -27.12
C ILE A 444 -7.37 3.34 -26.78
N ASN A 445 -7.99 4.26 -27.51
CA ASN A 445 -9.34 4.72 -27.25
C ASN A 445 -10.37 3.98 -28.12
N ASN A 446 -11.65 4.07 -27.73
CA ASN A 446 -12.78 3.61 -28.54
C ASN A 446 -12.67 2.15 -28.98
N ILE A 447 -12.16 1.27 -28.12
CA ILE A 447 -12.21 -0.18 -28.33
C ILE A 447 -13.35 -0.73 -27.49
N ARG A 448 -14.39 -1.25 -28.13
CA ARG A 448 -15.47 -2.00 -27.47
C ARG A 448 -16.02 -3.05 -28.41
N ASN A 449 -16.32 -4.23 -27.90
CA ASN A 449 -16.83 -5.33 -28.71
C ASN A 449 -18.13 -5.88 -28.12
N ASN A 450 -19.26 -5.58 -28.78
CA ASN A 450 -20.45 -6.40 -28.64
C ASN A 450 -20.22 -7.67 -29.47
N ASN A 451 -20.69 -8.83 -29.01
CA ASN A 451 -20.40 -10.16 -29.59
C ASN A 451 -20.87 -10.37 -31.06
N SER A 452 -21.23 -9.32 -31.80
CA SER A 452 -21.55 -9.33 -33.23
C SER A 452 -20.29 -9.14 -34.08
N GLU A 453 -20.01 -10.10 -34.95
CA GLU A 453 -18.68 -10.38 -35.50
C GLU A 453 -18.16 -9.45 -36.63
N THR A 454 -18.94 -8.46 -37.08
CA THR A 454 -18.69 -7.81 -38.38
C THR A 454 -17.89 -6.50 -38.33
N ASN A 455 -17.81 -5.81 -37.18
CA ASN A 455 -17.21 -4.47 -37.07
C ASN A 455 -16.27 -4.34 -35.85
N MET A 456 -15.34 -5.26 -35.69
CA MET A 456 -14.47 -5.32 -34.51
C MET A 456 -13.11 -4.64 -34.73
N SER A 457 -12.51 -4.13 -33.65
CA SER A 457 -11.11 -3.73 -33.65
C SER A 457 -10.22 -4.98 -33.52
N PHE A 458 -9.34 -5.19 -34.50
CA PHE A 458 -8.40 -6.32 -34.54
C PHE A 458 -6.96 -5.83 -34.58
N PHE A 459 -6.12 -6.53 -33.84
CA PHE A 459 -4.68 -6.35 -33.84
C PHE A 459 -4.03 -7.66 -34.24
N ARG A 460 -3.13 -7.61 -35.23
CA ARG A 460 -2.42 -8.82 -35.64
C ARG A 460 -1.15 -8.98 -34.82
N HIS A 461 -0.25 -8.00 -34.90
CA HIS A 461 0.99 -7.94 -34.14
C HIS A 461 1.18 -6.54 -33.52
N ILE A 462 1.01 -6.47 -32.21
CA ILE A 462 1.15 -5.24 -31.43
C ILE A 462 2.45 -5.31 -30.61
N VAL A 463 3.22 -4.23 -30.64
CA VAL A 463 4.47 -4.10 -29.88
C VAL A 463 4.38 -2.89 -28.95
N VAL A 464 4.60 -3.09 -27.65
CA VAL A 464 4.80 -2.03 -26.67
C VAL A 464 6.30 -1.86 -26.45
N ASP A 465 6.81 -0.69 -26.78
CA ASP A 465 8.23 -0.38 -26.72
C ASP A 465 8.40 1.08 -26.26
N LYS A 466 7.91 1.32 -25.05
CA LYS A 466 7.89 2.64 -24.42
C LYS A 466 9.16 2.82 -23.61
N SER A 467 9.76 4.01 -23.69
CA SER A 467 10.94 4.33 -22.86
C SER A 467 10.58 4.54 -21.39
N ALA A 468 9.31 4.87 -21.11
CA ALA A 468 8.73 5.02 -19.78
C ALA A 468 7.20 4.97 -19.85
N GLY A 469 6.55 4.69 -18.71
CA GLY A 469 5.09 4.72 -18.58
C GLY A 469 4.40 3.49 -19.14
N GLN A 470 3.08 3.60 -19.32
CA GLN A 470 2.21 2.47 -19.68
C GLN A 470 1.39 2.73 -20.96
N LEU A 471 1.13 1.66 -21.71
CA LEU A 471 0.03 1.58 -22.67
C LEU A 471 -1.20 1.00 -21.96
N THR A 472 -2.34 1.68 -22.06
CA THR A 472 -3.62 1.26 -21.48
C THR A 472 -4.76 1.50 -22.47
N PHE A 473 -5.98 1.17 -22.07
CA PHE A 473 -7.18 1.29 -22.88
C PHE A 473 -8.18 2.22 -22.20
N ALA A 474 -8.83 3.09 -22.98
CA ALA A 474 -10.00 3.83 -22.52
C ALA A 474 -11.26 3.12 -23.01
N GLY A 475 -11.93 2.45 -22.09
CA GLY A 475 -13.24 1.84 -22.28
C GLY A 475 -13.93 1.72 -20.94
N SER A 476 -15.26 1.70 -20.95
CA SER A 476 -16.08 1.34 -19.79
C SER A 476 -17.06 0.25 -20.22
N GLY A 477 -17.02 -0.90 -19.57
CA GLY A 477 -17.91 -2.04 -19.77
C GLY A 477 -17.55 -2.94 -20.96
N ASP A 478 -17.08 -4.15 -20.63
CA ASP A 478 -16.84 -5.32 -21.52
C ASP A 478 -16.11 -4.95 -22.83
N SER A 479 -15.02 -4.18 -22.69
CA SER A 479 -14.16 -3.81 -23.81
C SER A 479 -13.21 -4.97 -24.11
N LYS A 480 -12.90 -5.23 -25.38
CA LYS A 480 -12.13 -6.41 -25.79
C LYS A 480 -11.05 -6.07 -26.81
N LEU A 481 -9.81 -6.49 -26.55
CA LEU A 481 -8.71 -6.46 -27.51
C LEU A 481 -8.60 -7.81 -28.21
N ASN A 482 -8.86 -7.86 -29.52
CA ASN A 482 -8.70 -9.08 -30.30
C ASN A 482 -7.29 -9.12 -30.90
N ILE A 483 -6.53 -10.17 -30.59
CA ILE A 483 -5.15 -10.38 -31.02
C ILE A 483 -5.08 -11.66 -31.86
N THR A 484 -4.40 -11.60 -33.01
CA THR A 484 -4.26 -12.75 -33.90
C THR A 484 -2.91 -13.46 -33.77
N ASP A 485 -1.79 -12.73 -33.86
CA ASP A 485 -0.45 -13.35 -33.91
C ASP A 485 0.33 -13.12 -32.61
N THR A 486 0.58 -11.86 -32.24
CA THR A 486 1.52 -11.55 -31.15
C THR A 486 1.18 -10.27 -30.39
N LEU A 487 1.31 -10.34 -29.06
CA LEU A 487 1.41 -9.20 -28.15
C LEU A 487 2.82 -9.19 -27.54
N GLU A 488 3.66 -8.25 -27.95
CA GLU A 488 5.02 -8.12 -27.46
C GLU A 488 5.16 -6.88 -26.58
N VAL A 489 5.68 -7.03 -25.37
CA VAL A 489 6.05 -5.94 -24.46
C VAL A 489 7.57 -5.92 -24.34
N ARG A 490 8.24 -5.11 -25.16
CA ARG A 490 9.71 -4.96 -25.15
C ARG A 490 10.19 -4.10 -23.99
N ASN A 491 9.57 -2.93 -23.85
CA ASN A 491 9.90 -1.92 -22.84
C ASN A 491 8.64 -1.20 -22.36
N GLY A 492 8.64 -0.81 -21.08
CA GLY A 492 7.52 -0.14 -20.43
C GLY A 492 6.40 -1.11 -20.07
N THR A 493 5.23 -0.57 -19.71
CA THR A 493 4.13 -1.39 -19.19
C THR A 493 3.00 -1.53 -20.21
N PHE A 494 2.53 -2.76 -20.43
CA PHE A 494 1.21 -3.02 -21.00
C PHE A 494 0.23 -3.28 -19.84
N PHE A 495 -0.67 -2.32 -19.61
CA PHE A 495 -1.60 -2.36 -18.48
C PHE A 495 -3.00 -2.70 -18.97
N VAL A 496 -3.57 -3.78 -18.41
CA VAL A 496 -4.94 -4.21 -18.65
C VAL A 496 -5.81 -3.75 -17.47
N PRO A 497 -6.78 -2.83 -17.69
CA PRO A 497 -7.73 -2.37 -16.67
C PRO A 497 -8.62 -3.49 -16.12
N THR A 498 -9.53 -3.15 -15.19
CA THR A 498 -10.39 -4.12 -14.49
C THR A 498 -11.61 -4.63 -15.26
N ASP A 499 -11.90 -4.11 -16.44
CA ASP A 499 -13.07 -4.45 -17.26
C ASP A 499 -12.74 -4.57 -18.76
N PHE A 500 -11.57 -5.15 -19.05
CA PHE A 500 -10.97 -5.21 -20.36
C PHE A 500 -10.42 -6.60 -20.71
N ASP A 501 -11.01 -7.27 -21.69
CA ASP A 501 -10.62 -8.61 -22.13
C ASP A 501 -9.50 -8.58 -23.17
N ILE A 502 -8.63 -9.60 -23.14
CA ILE A 502 -7.74 -9.98 -24.24
C ILE A 502 -8.29 -11.25 -24.88
N ASN A 503 -8.55 -11.20 -26.18
CA ASN A 503 -9.03 -12.34 -26.94
C ASN A 503 -8.02 -12.83 -27.98
N GLY A 504 -7.78 -14.14 -28.00
CA GLY A 504 -7.22 -14.82 -29.16
C GLY A 504 -8.26 -14.97 -30.27
N ARG A 505 -8.13 -14.22 -31.36
CA ARG A 505 -9.07 -14.28 -32.48
C ARG A 505 -8.39 -14.06 -33.82
N ALA A 506 -8.74 -14.88 -34.81
CA ALA A 506 -8.19 -14.77 -36.14
C ALA A 506 -8.67 -13.49 -36.86
N PHE A 507 -7.75 -12.84 -37.56
CA PHE A 507 -7.91 -11.48 -38.10
C PHE A 507 -9.14 -11.36 -39.01
N TYR A 508 -10.08 -10.47 -38.68
CA TYR A 508 -11.37 -10.28 -39.38
C TYR A 508 -12.18 -11.57 -39.61
N SER A 509 -12.08 -12.53 -38.70
CA SER A 509 -12.80 -13.79 -38.79
C SER A 509 -13.43 -14.20 -37.47
N ALA A 510 -14.38 -15.14 -37.57
CA ALA A 510 -15.16 -15.72 -36.48
C ALA A 510 -14.49 -16.90 -35.76
N SER A 511 -13.20 -17.15 -35.99
CA SER A 511 -12.48 -18.30 -35.44
C SER A 511 -11.44 -17.89 -34.39
N ASP A 512 -11.09 -18.86 -33.54
CA ASP A 512 -10.01 -18.71 -32.57
C ASP A 512 -8.67 -18.41 -33.26
N ALA A 513 -7.78 -17.77 -32.51
CA ALA A 513 -6.34 -17.75 -32.80
C ALA A 513 -5.59 -17.97 -31.49
N SER A 514 -4.38 -18.50 -31.58
CA SER A 514 -3.50 -18.74 -30.42
C SER A 514 -2.36 -17.71 -30.42
N PRO A 515 -2.61 -16.44 -30.05
CA PRO A 515 -1.57 -15.43 -30.07
C PRO A 515 -0.52 -15.73 -28.99
N VAL A 516 0.74 -15.42 -29.30
CA VAL A 516 1.84 -15.50 -28.33
C VAL A 516 1.97 -14.17 -27.58
N ILE A 517 2.14 -14.25 -26.26
CA ILE A 517 2.43 -13.09 -25.42
C ILE A 517 3.91 -13.12 -25.03
N ILE A 518 4.64 -12.06 -25.34
CA ILE A 518 6.08 -11.98 -25.05
C ILE A 518 6.33 -10.78 -24.15
N VAL A 519 6.88 -11.02 -22.97
CA VAL A 519 7.33 -9.96 -22.05
C VAL A 519 8.85 -9.95 -22.04
N GLY A 520 9.44 -9.03 -22.80
CA GLY A 520 10.89 -8.84 -22.90
C GLY A 520 11.51 -8.31 -21.61
N THR A 521 12.84 -8.29 -21.53
CA THR A 521 13.58 -7.94 -20.30
C THR A 521 13.31 -6.55 -19.74
N GLY A 522 12.89 -5.59 -20.57
CA GLY A 522 12.47 -4.25 -20.14
C GLY A 522 10.96 -4.07 -20.03
N GLY A 523 10.20 -5.12 -20.33
CA GLY A 523 8.75 -5.11 -20.41
C GLY A 523 8.08 -5.48 -19.11
N ASN A 524 6.93 -4.86 -18.85
CA ASN A 524 6.02 -5.24 -17.79
C ASN A 524 4.61 -5.50 -18.36
N PHE A 525 4.06 -6.69 -18.16
CA PHE A 525 2.66 -6.99 -18.45
C PHE A 525 1.88 -7.03 -17.14
N THR A 526 0.92 -6.13 -16.96
CA THR A 526 0.13 -6.06 -15.72
C THR A 526 -1.36 -6.17 -16.02
N MET A 527 -2.04 -7.11 -15.38
CA MET A 527 -3.50 -7.20 -15.36
C MET A 527 -4.05 -6.84 -13.98
N ALA A 528 -4.91 -5.81 -13.90
CA ALA A 528 -5.49 -5.37 -12.62
C ALA A 528 -6.58 -6.31 -12.05
N GLY A 529 -6.99 -7.34 -12.79
CA GLY A 529 -8.06 -8.25 -12.40
C GLY A 529 -9.46 -7.72 -12.74
N GLY A 530 -10.40 -7.78 -11.80
CA GLY A 530 -11.81 -7.43 -12.01
C GLY A 530 -12.55 -8.42 -12.93
N LEU A 531 -13.24 -7.92 -13.94
CA LEU A 531 -13.97 -8.67 -14.96
C LEU A 531 -13.09 -9.09 -16.16
N SER A 532 -11.85 -8.59 -16.25
CA SER A 532 -10.95 -8.74 -17.39
C SER A 532 -10.49 -10.17 -17.65
N GLN A 533 -10.79 -10.71 -18.83
CA GLN A 533 -10.47 -12.09 -19.21
C GLN A 533 -9.27 -12.18 -20.18
N VAL A 534 -8.59 -13.33 -20.21
CA VAL A 534 -7.66 -13.72 -21.28
C VAL A 534 -8.13 -15.08 -21.80
N MET A 535 -8.55 -15.16 -23.06
CA MET A 535 -9.03 -16.41 -23.66
C MET A 535 -9.18 -16.32 -25.18
N SER A 536 -9.26 -17.46 -25.87
CA SER A 536 -9.64 -17.49 -27.27
C SER A 536 -11.16 -17.34 -27.47
N ARG A 537 -11.58 -16.73 -28.58
CA ARG A 537 -12.99 -16.54 -28.95
C ARG A 537 -13.27 -17.08 -30.36
N PRO A 538 -14.33 -17.89 -30.56
CA PRO A 538 -15.47 -18.10 -29.65
C PRO A 538 -15.34 -19.27 -28.66
N SER A 539 -14.29 -20.10 -28.71
CA SER A 539 -14.26 -21.35 -27.93
C SER A 539 -14.17 -21.18 -26.42
N LEU A 540 -13.73 -20.01 -25.95
CA LEU A 540 -13.36 -19.77 -24.55
C LEU A 540 -12.12 -20.60 -24.13
N GLY A 541 -11.35 -21.12 -25.08
CA GLY A 541 -10.11 -21.85 -24.86
C GLY A 541 -8.94 -20.95 -24.43
N PRO A 542 -7.75 -21.52 -24.27
CA PRO A 542 -6.53 -20.75 -23.99
C PRO A 542 -6.11 -19.90 -25.19
N VAL A 543 -5.46 -18.77 -24.90
CA VAL A 543 -4.57 -18.13 -25.88
C VAL A 543 -3.26 -18.93 -25.96
N GLY A 544 -2.38 -18.62 -26.91
CA GLY A 544 -1.10 -19.30 -27.04
C GLY A 544 -0.15 -19.06 -25.86
N THR A 545 1.11 -19.41 -26.03
CA THR A 545 2.11 -19.35 -24.95
C THR A 545 2.41 -17.92 -24.48
N MET A 546 2.76 -17.79 -23.20
CA MET A 546 3.35 -16.57 -22.63
C MET A 546 4.81 -16.81 -22.24
N THR A 547 5.73 -16.01 -22.76
CA THR A 547 7.14 -16.02 -22.34
C THR A 547 7.47 -14.76 -21.53
N VAL A 548 8.08 -14.93 -20.36
CA VAL A 548 8.39 -13.86 -19.41
C VAL A 548 9.90 -13.77 -19.18
N ALA A 549 10.52 -12.72 -19.72
CA ALA A 549 11.91 -12.32 -19.46
C ALA A 549 12.00 -10.99 -18.68
N GLY A 550 10.93 -10.20 -18.66
CA GLY A 550 10.72 -9.04 -17.79
C GLY A 550 9.81 -9.38 -16.61
N GLU A 551 8.77 -8.58 -16.37
CA GLU A 551 7.81 -8.84 -15.28
C GLU A 551 6.39 -9.05 -15.83
N ALA A 552 5.70 -10.10 -15.39
CA ALA A 552 4.30 -10.34 -15.70
C ALA A 552 3.49 -10.50 -14.41
N THR A 553 2.50 -9.63 -14.18
CA THR A 553 1.60 -9.69 -13.04
C THR A 553 0.20 -10.07 -13.51
N LEU A 554 -0.26 -11.25 -13.06
CA LEU A 554 -1.57 -11.80 -13.37
C LEU A 554 -2.45 -11.77 -12.11
N THR A 555 -3.33 -10.78 -12.02
CA THR A 555 -4.28 -10.67 -10.91
C THR A 555 -5.59 -11.38 -11.24
N THR A 556 -5.96 -12.33 -10.39
CA THR A 556 -7.16 -13.17 -10.54
C THR A 556 -8.28 -12.74 -9.58
N THR A 557 -9.54 -12.86 -9.99
CA THR A 557 -10.74 -12.57 -9.21
C THR A 557 -11.85 -13.59 -9.51
N SER A 558 -12.88 -13.67 -8.68
CA SER A 558 -14.02 -14.57 -8.89
C SER A 558 -14.82 -14.34 -10.17
N SER A 559 -14.50 -13.31 -10.95
CA SER A 559 -15.22 -12.94 -12.16
C SER A 559 -14.35 -12.92 -13.42
N ASN A 560 -13.04 -13.15 -13.31
CA ASN A 560 -12.18 -13.31 -14.48
C ASN A 560 -11.74 -14.75 -14.72
N LYS A 561 -11.30 -15.00 -15.97
CA LYS A 561 -10.70 -16.24 -16.43
C LYS A 561 -9.43 -15.89 -17.19
N ILE A 562 -8.31 -16.46 -16.77
CA ILE A 562 -7.03 -16.31 -17.47
C ILE A 562 -6.69 -17.68 -18.02
N ASN A 563 -6.92 -17.85 -19.32
CA ASN A 563 -6.67 -19.08 -20.07
C ASN A 563 -5.50 -18.82 -21.02
N ILE A 564 -4.34 -19.39 -20.71
CA ILE A 564 -3.09 -19.30 -21.46
C ILE A 564 -2.60 -20.75 -21.62
N ASP A 565 -2.01 -21.15 -22.75
CA ASP A 565 -1.47 -22.52 -22.92
C ASP A 565 -0.33 -22.78 -21.91
N ASP A 566 0.92 -22.51 -22.30
CA ASP A 566 2.07 -22.61 -21.41
C ASP A 566 2.58 -21.22 -21.00
N ILE A 567 3.09 -21.11 -19.77
CA ILE A 567 3.82 -19.93 -19.30
C ILE A 567 5.27 -20.32 -19.03
N GLU A 568 6.20 -19.66 -19.71
CA GLU A 568 7.63 -19.89 -19.57
C GLU A 568 8.30 -18.66 -18.94
N VAL A 569 8.79 -18.80 -17.71
CA VAL A 569 9.56 -17.76 -17.02
C VAL A 569 11.05 -18.02 -17.23
N THR A 570 11.70 -17.15 -17.99
CA THR A 570 13.10 -17.27 -18.39
C THR A 570 14.04 -16.51 -17.45
N SER A 571 15.35 -16.65 -17.63
CA SER A 571 16.37 -15.99 -16.79
C SER A 571 16.15 -14.48 -16.70
N GLY A 572 16.07 -13.94 -15.48
CA GLY A 572 15.79 -12.52 -15.21
C GLY A 572 14.30 -12.16 -15.21
N GLY A 573 13.44 -13.07 -15.70
CA GLY A 573 12.00 -12.91 -15.71
C GLY A 573 11.36 -13.16 -14.35
N THR A 574 10.27 -12.44 -14.07
CA THR A 574 9.44 -12.62 -12.88
C THR A 574 7.97 -12.74 -13.25
N LEU A 575 7.33 -13.85 -12.86
CA LEU A 575 5.88 -14.01 -12.92
C LEU A 575 5.28 -13.79 -11.53
N VAL A 576 4.39 -12.83 -11.37
CA VAL A 576 3.67 -12.55 -10.12
C VAL A 576 2.21 -12.99 -10.27
N LEU A 577 1.78 -13.89 -9.39
CA LEU A 577 0.39 -14.34 -9.30
C LEU A 577 -0.28 -13.73 -8.07
N GLU A 578 -1.30 -12.93 -8.32
CA GLU A 578 -2.08 -12.23 -7.29
C GLU A 578 -3.55 -12.67 -7.32
N THR A 579 -4.24 -12.55 -6.19
CA THR A 579 -5.69 -12.82 -6.15
C THR A 579 -6.41 -11.83 -5.25
N ILE A 580 -7.56 -11.37 -5.73
CA ILE A 580 -8.49 -10.52 -4.96
C ILE A 580 -9.67 -11.37 -4.42
N SER A 581 -10.02 -12.49 -5.07
CA SER A 581 -11.09 -13.45 -4.71
C SER A 581 -10.89 -14.79 -5.45
N PRO A 582 -11.29 -15.98 -4.93
CA PRO A 582 -11.04 -17.28 -5.58
C PRO A 582 -11.48 -17.30 -7.05
N ALA A 583 -10.54 -17.70 -7.92
CA ALA A 583 -10.58 -17.56 -9.37
C ALA A 583 -9.82 -18.71 -10.03
N TYR A 584 -9.92 -18.87 -11.34
CA TYR A 584 -9.20 -19.91 -12.07
C TYR A 584 -8.16 -19.30 -13.03
N LEU A 585 -6.89 -19.53 -12.73
CA LEU A 585 -5.80 -19.49 -13.70
C LEU A 585 -5.76 -20.86 -14.38
N ASN A 586 -6.06 -20.88 -15.67
CA ASN A 586 -5.92 -22.06 -16.50
C ASN A 586 -4.67 -21.89 -17.37
N ALA A 587 -3.55 -22.40 -16.85
CA ALA A 587 -2.34 -22.66 -17.61
C ALA A 587 -2.07 -24.17 -17.58
N ASP A 588 -1.68 -24.74 -18.72
CA ASP A 588 -1.31 -26.15 -18.83
C ASP A 588 -0.04 -26.38 -18.00
N THR A 589 1.08 -25.78 -18.41
CA THR A 589 2.33 -25.82 -17.64
C THR A 589 2.91 -24.42 -17.42
N ILE A 590 3.24 -24.11 -16.17
CA ILE A 590 4.13 -23.00 -15.81
C ILE A 590 5.54 -23.56 -15.58
N THR A 591 6.47 -23.26 -16.49
CA THR A 591 7.87 -23.65 -16.36
C THR A 591 8.70 -22.45 -15.92
N VAL A 592 9.38 -22.57 -14.78
CA VAL A 592 10.34 -21.57 -14.31
C VAL A 592 11.74 -22.09 -14.55
N ARG A 593 12.46 -21.42 -15.45
CA ARG A 593 13.82 -21.77 -15.86
C ARG A 593 14.88 -21.27 -14.88
N PRO A 594 16.15 -21.73 -14.99
CA PRO A 594 17.25 -21.20 -14.21
C PRO A 594 17.32 -19.66 -14.27
N GLY A 595 17.36 -19.01 -13.10
CA GLY A 595 17.38 -17.55 -12.97
C GLY A 595 16.02 -16.86 -13.14
N GLY A 596 14.95 -17.61 -13.45
CA GLY A 596 13.57 -17.11 -13.44
C GLY A 596 12.96 -17.18 -12.05
N ILE A 597 12.00 -16.28 -11.79
CA ILE A 597 11.31 -16.17 -10.50
C ILE A 597 9.81 -16.25 -10.71
N MET A 598 9.14 -17.05 -9.88
CA MET A 598 7.68 -17.01 -9.75
C MET A 598 7.32 -16.55 -8.34
N THR A 599 6.39 -15.62 -8.20
CA THR A 599 5.93 -15.09 -6.92
C THR A 599 4.45 -15.38 -6.73
N MET A 600 4.10 -15.94 -5.57
CA MET A 600 2.72 -16.16 -5.15
C MET A 600 2.35 -15.25 -3.99
N SER A 601 1.45 -14.30 -4.25
CA SER A 601 1.01 -13.29 -3.29
C SER A 601 -0.47 -13.46 -2.92
N THR A 602 -0.97 -14.69 -2.97
CA THR A 602 -2.39 -15.05 -2.74
C THR A 602 -2.58 -16.18 -1.73
N THR A 603 -3.63 -16.08 -0.91
CA THR A 603 -4.08 -17.17 -0.01
C THR A 603 -5.08 -18.13 -0.64
N ASN A 604 -5.61 -17.83 -1.83
CA ASN A 604 -6.66 -18.62 -2.46
C ASN A 604 -6.07 -19.68 -3.39
N ASN A 605 -6.77 -20.80 -3.54
CA ASN A 605 -6.46 -21.74 -4.62
C ASN A 605 -6.87 -21.13 -5.97
N ILE A 606 -5.90 -20.98 -6.86
CA ILE A 606 -6.09 -20.43 -8.21
C ILE A 606 -6.00 -21.48 -9.32
N TRP A 607 -5.62 -22.71 -8.98
CA TRP A 607 -5.21 -23.71 -9.97
C TRP A 607 -6.40 -24.46 -10.55
N ALA A 608 -6.42 -24.59 -11.89
CA ALA A 608 -7.28 -25.55 -12.56
C ALA A 608 -6.79 -26.99 -12.29
N ALA A 609 -7.68 -27.98 -12.44
CA ALA A 609 -7.39 -29.37 -12.10
C ALA A 609 -6.24 -30.00 -12.92
N GLY A 610 -5.96 -29.47 -14.12
CA GLY A 610 -4.89 -29.93 -15.00
C GLY A 610 -3.59 -29.14 -14.92
N SER A 611 -3.52 -28.08 -14.11
CA SER A 611 -2.35 -27.18 -14.09
C SER A 611 -1.12 -27.84 -13.47
N ALA A 612 0.02 -27.61 -14.10
CA ALA A 612 1.34 -28.01 -13.61
C ALA A 612 2.26 -26.80 -13.38
N VAL A 613 3.10 -26.90 -12.36
CA VAL A 613 4.22 -25.98 -12.12
C VAL A 613 5.51 -26.79 -12.05
N VAL A 614 6.48 -26.43 -12.88
CA VAL A 614 7.80 -27.05 -12.97
C VAL A 614 8.87 -26.01 -12.62
N LEU A 615 9.59 -26.24 -11.52
CA LEU A 615 10.76 -25.44 -11.13
C LEU A 615 12.04 -26.17 -11.52
N GLU A 616 12.77 -25.66 -12.51
CA GLU A 616 14.07 -26.19 -12.92
C GLU A 616 15.17 -25.84 -11.89
N PRO A 617 16.31 -26.56 -11.87
CA PRO A 617 17.44 -26.21 -11.01
C PRO A 617 17.90 -24.75 -11.21
N GLY A 618 18.00 -24.00 -10.11
CA GLY A 618 18.34 -22.56 -10.15
C GLY A 618 17.16 -21.61 -10.40
N ALA A 619 15.94 -22.12 -10.52
CA ALA A 619 14.71 -21.34 -10.46
C ALA A 619 14.28 -21.06 -9.00
N GLU A 620 13.48 -20.01 -8.79
CA GLU A 620 12.95 -19.65 -7.47
C GLU A 620 11.42 -19.45 -7.49
N LEU A 621 10.73 -20.08 -6.54
CA LEU A 621 9.33 -19.80 -6.20
C LEU A 621 9.26 -19.04 -4.87
N ARG A 622 8.77 -17.80 -4.89
CA ARG A 622 8.56 -16.96 -3.71
C ARG A 622 7.13 -17.03 -3.21
N ILE A 623 6.99 -17.26 -1.91
CA ILE A 623 5.70 -17.30 -1.22
C ILE A 623 5.59 -16.08 -0.29
N GLU A 624 4.73 -15.13 -0.65
CA GLU A 624 4.53 -13.87 0.09
C GLU A 624 3.21 -13.83 0.87
N THR A 625 2.42 -14.89 0.75
CA THR A 625 1.14 -15.12 1.43
C THR A 625 1.31 -15.86 2.76
N SER A 626 0.32 -15.79 3.67
CA SER A 626 0.33 -16.54 4.93
C SER A 626 0.21 -18.05 4.71
N THR A 627 -0.53 -18.46 3.68
CA THR A 627 -0.70 -19.85 3.23
C THR A 627 -0.74 -19.87 1.70
N ALA A 628 0.01 -20.76 1.06
CA ALA A 628 -0.06 -20.95 -0.39
C ALA A 628 -0.80 -22.24 -0.74
N HIS A 629 -1.43 -22.26 -1.90
CA HIS A 629 -1.95 -23.47 -2.54
C HIS A 629 -1.06 -23.77 -3.73
N PHE A 630 -0.46 -24.96 -3.81
CA PHE A 630 0.38 -25.34 -4.95
C PHE A 630 -0.47 -25.99 -6.04
N ALA A 631 0.03 -25.96 -7.27
CA ALA A 631 -0.62 -26.61 -8.40
C ALA A 631 -0.78 -28.12 -8.13
N PRO A 632 -1.82 -28.76 -8.70
CA PRO A 632 -2.04 -30.21 -8.56
C PRO A 632 -0.80 -31.04 -8.91
N VAL A 633 -0.09 -30.63 -9.97
CA VAL A 633 1.23 -31.17 -10.33
C VAL A 633 2.28 -30.12 -10.00
N PHE A 634 3.16 -30.42 -9.04
CA PHE A 634 4.25 -29.54 -8.64
C PHE A 634 5.58 -30.31 -8.67
N GLU A 635 6.38 -30.05 -9.71
CA GLU A 635 7.71 -30.62 -9.88
C GLU A 635 8.74 -29.60 -9.40
N ASN A 636 9.47 -29.94 -8.34
CA ASN A 636 10.36 -29.00 -7.67
C ASN A 636 11.81 -29.49 -7.68
N ALA A 637 12.62 -28.93 -8.57
CA ALA A 637 14.08 -29.03 -8.56
C ALA A 637 14.77 -27.70 -8.20
N GLY A 638 13.99 -26.65 -7.90
CA GLY A 638 14.46 -25.30 -7.60
C GLY A 638 14.44 -24.96 -6.11
N THR A 639 14.40 -23.66 -5.82
CA THR A 639 14.26 -23.12 -4.46
C THR A 639 12.84 -22.63 -4.21
N VAL A 640 12.20 -23.11 -3.15
CA VAL A 640 10.97 -22.48 -2.63
C VAL A 640 11.34 -21.59 -1.45
N ALA A 641 11.10 -20.29 -1.59
CA ALA A 641 11.44 -19.26 -0.64
C ALA A 641 10.18 -18.67 0.03
N TYR A 642 10.14 -18.69 1.36
CA TYR A 642 9.07 -18.09 2.16
C TYR A 642 9.45 -16.67 2.59
N ASN A 643 8.80 -15.68 1.99
CA ASN A 643 9.25 -14.27 1.97
C ASN A 643 8.29 -13.28 2.65
N ARG A 644 7.14 -13.72 3.18
CA ARG A 644 6.14 -12.82 3.77
C ARG A 644 6.71 -12.01 4.94
N VAL A 645 6.62 -10.68 4.88
CA VAL A 645 6.97 -9.74 5.96
C VAL A 645 5.68 -9.09 6.48
N ALA A 646 4.95 -9.77 7.38
CA ALA A 646 3.74 -9.21 7.96
C ALA A 646 3.85 -9.09 9.48
N ALA A 647 3.12 -8.13 10.06
CA ALA A 647 3.18 -7.77 11.48
C ALA A 647 2.76 -8.91 12.44
N ASP A 648 1.95 -9.87 11.98
CA ASP A 648 1.57 -11.07 12.74
C ASP A 648 2.63 -12.18 12.69
N GLY A 649 3.64 -12.05 11.82
CA GLY A 649 4.81 -12.91 11.70
C GLY A 649 4.57 -14.34 11.24
N ALA A 650 3.33 -14.86 11.28
CA ALA A 650 3.02 -16.26 11.05
C ALA A 650 2.81 -16.58 9.56
N GLN A 651 3.51 -17.60 9.05
CA GLN A 651 3.31 -18.13 7.70
C GLN A 651 3.49 -19.65 7.72
N THR A 652 2.62 -20.38 7.03
CA THR A 652 2.65 -21.84 7.01
C THR A 652 3.51 -22.33 5.86
N VAL A 653 4.47 -23.22 6.16
CA VAL A 653 5.24 -23.96 5.17
C VAL A 653 4.42 -25.14 4.68
N ASN A 654 4.28 -25.27 3.36
CA ASN A 654 3.49 -26.31 2.71
C ASN A 654 4.12 -27.68 2.95
N ASP A 655 3.29 -28.70 3.18
CA ASP A 655 3.76 -30.07 3.41
C ASP A 655 3.99 -30.83 2.09
N VAL A 656 5.02 -30.43 1.36
CA VAL A 656 5.44 -31.02 0.08
C VAL A 656 6.93 -31.41 0.13
N PRO A 657 7.41 -32.24 -0.81
CA PRO A 657 8.85 -32.43 -1.00
C PRO A 657 9.54 -31.13 -1.45
N TYR A 658 10.74 -30.88 -0.93
CA TYR A 658 11.55 -29.73 -1.33
C TYR A 658 12.90 -30.19 -1.86
N ALA A 659 13.30 -29.67 -3.02
CA ALA A 659 14.70 -29.69 -3.42
C ALA A 659 15.49 -28.74 -2.52
N SER A 660 15.18 -27.43 -2.61
CA SER A 660 15.64 -26.43 -1.64
C SER A 660 14.48 -25.67 -1.00
N LEU A 661 14.58 -25.44 0.31
CA LEU A 661 13.64 -24.65 1.11
C LEU A 661 14.40 -23.49 1.77
N ARG A 662 13.96 -22.27 1.53
CA ARG A 662 14.55 -21.06 2.09
C ARG A 662 13.54 -20.28 2.91
N ILE A 663 13.89 -19.96 4.15
CA ILE A 663 13.18 -19.00 4.96
C ILE A 663 13.89 -17.65 4.79
N ALA A 664 13.28 -16.76 4.01
CA ALA A 664 13.96 -15.58 3.46
C ALA A 664 13.57 -14.25 4.14
N SER A 665 12.59 -14.27 5.04
CA SER A 665 12.09 -13.08 5.70
C SER A 665 11.85 -13.26 7.20
N ALA A 666 11.84 -12.14 7.93
CA ALA A 666 11.55 -12.10 9.35
C ALA A 666 10.14 -12.69 9.70
N GLY A 667 9.96 -13.01 10.97
CA GLY A 667 8.74 -13.67 11.49
C GLY A 667 8.94 -15.17 11.70
N VAL A 668 7.87 -15.86 12.09
CA VAL A 668 7.85 -17.31 12.36
C VAL A 668 7.16 -18.04 11.22
N LYS A 669 7.89 -18.96 10.57
CA LYS A 669 7.34 -19.89 9.60
C LYS A 669 7.10 -21.23 10.27
N THR A 670 5.89 -21.78 10.18
CA THR A 670 5.54 -23.04 10.85
C THR A 670 5.41 -24.14 9.81
N TRP A 671 6.15 -25.23 9.99
CA TRP A 671 6.06 -26.44 9.18
C TRP A 671 5.55 -27.61 10.02
N THR A 672 4.37 -28.13 9.69
CA THR A 672 3.77 -29.27 10.39
C THR A 672 3.61 -30.44 9.42
N PRO A 673 4.68 -31.18 9.12
CA PRO A 673 4.61 -32.24 8.13
C PRO A 673 3.82 -33.45 8.63
N ALA A 674 3.03 -34.07 7.73
CA ALA A 674 2.20 -35.23 8.07
C ALA A 674 3.03 -36.51 8.32
N SER A 675 4.21 -36.61 7.68
CA SER A 675 5.19 -37.69 7.78
C SER A 675 6.60 -37.12 7.93
N ASP A 676 7.61 -37.99 8.02
CA ASP A 676 9.00 -37.54 7.89
C ASP A 676 9.23 -36.89 6.52
N ARG A 677 10.11 -35.89 6.48
CA ARG A 677 10.41 -35.11 5.28
C ARG A 677 11.90 -34.96 5.07
N THR A 678 12.31 -34.92 3.80
CA THR A 678 13.68 -34.63 3.40
C THR A 678 13.68 -33.44 2.46
N VAL A 679 14.56 -32.47 2.76
CA VAL A 679 15.00 -31.42 1.84
C VAL A 679 16.28 -31.94 1.19
N SER A 680 16.26 -32.19 -0.12
CA SER A 680 17.34 -32.95 -0.77
C SER A 680 18.63 -32.14 -0.90
N ASP A 681 18.54 -30.87 -1.25
CA ASP A 681 19.69 -29.99 -1.48
C ASP A 681 19.94 -29.07 -0.29
N THR A 682 19.17 -27.98 -0.14
CA THR A 682 19.45 -26.96 0.87
C THR A 682 18.22 -26.59 1.70
N LEU A 683 18.34 -26.71 3.02
CA LEU A 683 17.47 -26.04 3.99
C LEU A 683 18.20 -24.79 4.50
N GLU A 684 17.73 -23.61 4.11
CA GLU A 684 18.33 -22.34 4.49
C GLU A 684 17.39 -21.53 5.39
N ILE A 685 17.89 -21.14 6.56
CA ILE A 685 17.29 -20.11 7.40
C ILE A 685 18.10 -18.83 7.20
N ALA A 686 17.69 -18.02 6.22
CA ALA A 686 18.36 -16.79 5.84
C ALA A 686 17.94 -15.60 6.70
N ALA A 687 16.65 -15.52 7.03
CA ALA A 687 16.08 -14.54 7.95
C ALA A 687 14.88 -15.16 8.70
N GLY A 688 14.64 -14.77 9.96
CA GLY A 688 13.45 -15.21 10.72
C GLY A 688 13.53 -16.64 11.28
N THR A 689 12.42 -17.12 11.85
CA THR A 689 12.39 -18.40 12.58
C THR A 689 11.64 -19.49 11.81
N LEU A 690 12.19 -20.71 11.74
CA LEU A 690 11.44 -21.90 11.33
C LEU A 690 11.02 -22.69 12.58
N SER A 691 9.73 -22.95 12.73
CA SER A 691 9.15 -23.77 13.78
C SER A 691 8.58 -25.06 13.20
N LEU A 692 9.10 -26.20 13.63
CA LEU A 692 8.58 -27.52 13.29
C LEU A 692 7.48 -27.84 14.31
N GLY A 693 6.25 -28.18 13.86
CA GLY A 693 5.05 -28.34 14.69
C GLY A 693 5.13 -29.42 15.80
N SER A 694 4.02 -29.95 16.29
CA SER A 694 4.06 -30.87 17.46
C SER A 694 3.96 -32.37 17.14
N ALA A 695 4.27 -32.79 15.91
CA ALA A 695 3.94 -34.13 15.40
C ALA A 695 4.98 -35.23 15.65
N GLY A 696 6.18 -34.91 16.18
CA GLY A 696 7.22 -35.89 16.49
C GLY A 696 7.82 -36.56 15.25
N ARG A 697 8.10 -35.78 14.20
CA ARG A 697 8.66 -36.22 12.91
C ARG A 697 10.17 -35.98 12.81
N THR A 698 10.79 -36.58 11.81
CA THR A 698 12.16 -36.24 11.37
C THR A 698 12.11 -35.37 10.12
N ILE A 699 12.79 -34.22 10.17
CA ILE A 699 13.00 -33.34 9.03
C ILE A 699 14.49 -33.40 8.70
N ALA A 700 14.86 -33.96 7.55
CA ALA A 700 16.25 -34.09 7.13
C ALA A 700 16.64 -33.02 6.11
N ALA A 701 17.72 -32.28 6.38
CA ALA A 701 18.46 -31.54 5.37
C ALA A 701 19.58 -32.46 4.85
N ALA A 702 19.34 -33.15 3.74
CA ALA A 702 20.24 -34.21 3.26
C ALA A 702 21.57 -33.65 2.73
N GLY A 703 21.51 -32.57 1.93
CA GLY A 703 22.69 -31.87 1.42
C GLY A 703 23.28 -30.88 2.42
N LEU A 704 22.63 -29.71 2.57
CA LEU A 704 23.12 -28.58 3.36
C LEU A 704 22.03 -28.02 4.27
N LEU A 705 22.35 -27.83 5.56
CA LEU A 705 21.66 -26.92 6.45
C LEU A 705 22.46 -25.61 6.57
N LYS A 706 21.84 -24.48 6.26
CA LYS A 706 22.46 -23.15 6.40
C LYS A 706 21.69 -22.30 7.40
N LEU A 707 22.36 -21.88 8.47
CA LEU A 707 21.80 -21.05 9.55
C LEU A 707 22.55 -19.71 9.58
N SER A 708 22.01 -18.65 9.00
CA SER A 708 22.74 -17.39 8.84
C SER A 708 22.78 -16.53 10.11
N ALA A 709 21.63 -16.25 10.75
CA ALA A 709 21.58 -15.45 11.98
C ALA A 709 20.44 -15.82 12.96
N ASP A 710 19.50 -16.67 12.55
CA ASP A 710 18.23 -16.85 13.24
C ASP A 710 18.00 -18.24 13.84
N THR A 711 16.84 -18.41 14.48
CA THR A 711 16.50 -19.59 15.28
C THR A 711 15.71 -20.63 14.49
N LEU A 712 15.98 -21.91 14.70
CA LEU A 712 15.11 -23.02 14.31
C LEU A 712 14.59 -23.74 15.56
N ILE A 713 13.28 -23.93 15.65
CA ILE A 713 12.62 -24.58 16.78
C ILE A 713 12.09 -25.93 16.33
N THR A 714 12.53 -27.03 16.94
CA THR A 714 12.10 -28.37 16.51
C THR A 714 10.86 -28.87 17.28
N GLY A 715 10.59 -28.34 18.47
CA GLY A 715 9.56 -28.90 19.36
C GLY A 715 9.85 -30.39 19.64
N PRO A 716 8.85 -31.29 19.55
CA PRO A 716 9.07 -32.74 19.69
C PRO A 716 9.71 -33.39 18.46
N ASN A 717 9.90 -32.65 17.34
CA ASN A 717 10.53 -33.19 16.13
C ASN A 717 12.05 -33.24 16.26
N THR A 718 12.67 -34.01 15.36
CA THR A 718 14.12 -34.05 15.18
C THR A 718 14.51 -33.41 13.86
N LEU A 719 15.41 -32.44 13.90
CA LEU A 719 16.08 -31.92 12.70
C LEU A 719 17.32 -32.77 12.44
N SER A 720 17.45 -33.37 11.26
CA SER A 720 18.62 -34.15 10.86
C SER A 720 19.44 -33.39 9.82
N VAL A 721 20.75 -33.33 10.00
CA VAL A 721 21.68 -32.96 8.91
C VAL A 721 22.31 -34.23 8.41
N GLY A 722 22.11 -34.51 7.11
CA GLY A 722 22.32 -35.82 6.52
C GLY A 722 21.13 -36.76 6.70
N SER A 723 21.18 -37.89 5.98
CA SER A 723 20.14 -38.91 5.96
C SER A 723 20.64 -40.32 6.26
N SER A 724 21.96 -40.56 6.22
CA SER A 724 22.57 -41.85 6.56
C SER A 724 24.06 -41.69 6.88
N ALA A 725 24.72 -42.75 7.35
CA ALA A 725 26.17 -42.75 7.53
C ALA A 725 26.96 -42.56 6.21
N ALA A 726 26.33 -42.78 5.05
CA ALA A 726 26.90 -42.52 3.73
C ALA A 726 26.59 -41.10 3.20
N VAL A 727 25.55 -40.45 3.74
CA VAL A 727 25.11 -39.09 3.37
C VAL A 727 25.03 -38.27 4.64
N THR A 728 26.18 -37.79 5.12
CA THR A 728 26.31 -37.12 6.42
C THR A 728 25.82 -35.67 6.43
N GLY A 729 25.68 -35.07 5.25
CA GLY A 729 25.26 -33.68 5.06
C GLY A 729 26.27 -32.66 5.58
N SER A 730 26.04 -31.40 5.22
CA SER A 730 26.87 -30.26 5.64
C SER A 730 26.05 -29.28 6.48
N LEU A 731 26.72 -28.60 7.40
CA LEU A 731 26.14 -27.55 8.22
C LEU A 731 27.00 -26.30 8.11
N LEU A 732 26.40 -25.19 7.67
CA LEU A 732 27.00 -23.86 7.73
C LEU A 732 26.25 -23.03 8.80
N THR A 733 26.97 -22.60 9.84
CA THR A 733 26.42 -21.81 10.96
C THR A 733 27.04 -20.43 11.03
N GLY A 734 26.21 -19.39 11.11
CA GLY A 734 26.55 -18.07 11.64
C GLY A 734 26.18 -17.97 13.13
N SER A 735 25.43 -16.94 13.53
CA SER A 735 24.96 -16.77 14.93
C SER A 735 23.65 -17.52 15.26
N GLY A 736 23.08 -18.24 14.28
CA GLY A 736 21.83 -18.97 14.44
C GLY A 736 21.95 -20.18 15.39
N ARG A 737 20.82 -20.59 15.98
CA ARG A 737 20.76 -21.70 16.95
C ARG A 737 19.55 -22.60 16.71
N ILE A 738 19.64 -23.83 17.20
CA ILE A 738 18.56 -24.82 17.20
C ILE A 738 18.02 -24.98 18.62
N ILE A 739 16.73 -24.75 18.80
CA ILE A 739 16.00 -24.99 20.04
C ILE A 739 15.27 -26.33 19.91
N GLY A 740 15.79 -27.34 20.61
CA GLY A 740 15.29 -28.71 20.55
C GLY A 740 16.36 -29.69 20.07
N THR A 741 15.96 -30.72 19.33
CA THR A 741 16.80 -31.88 19.02
C THR A 741 17.39 -31.79 17.62
N LEU A 742 18.73 -31.76 17.54
CA LEU A 742 19.48 -31.89 16.29
C LEU A 742 20.14 -33.27 16.20
N LYS A 743 19.90 -33.98 15.11
CA LYS A 743 20.61 -35.21 14.70
C LYS A 743 21.71 -34.86 13.69
N ARG A 744 22.91 -35.40 13.91
CA ARG A 744 24.04 -35.37 12.96
C ARG A 744 24.46 -36.80 12.63
N TRP A 745 24.69 -37.07 11.35
CA TRP A 745 25.21 -38.36 10.88
C TRP A 745 26.74 -38.36 10.82
N PHE A 746 27.33 -39.51 11.13
CA PHE A 746 28.77 -39.75 11.14
C PHE A 746 29.11 -41.03 10.37
N ALA A 747 30.19 -40.97 9.60
CA ALA A 747 30.79 -42.13 8.98
C ALA A 747 31.65 -42.93 9.98
N ALA A 748 31.99 -44.16 9.64
CA ALA A 748 32.95 -44.97 10.40
C ALA A 748 34.40 -44.51 10.16
N ALA A 749 34.72 -43.26 10.49
CA ALA A 749 36.00 -42.63 10.17
C ALA A 749 36.65 -41.94 11.38
N VAL A 750 37.99 -41.97 11.43
CA VAL A 750 38.77 -41.15 12.36
C VAL A 750 38.63 -39.69 11.92
N SER A 751 38.60 -38.76 12.88
CA SER A 751 38.52 -37.31 12.68
C SER A 751 37.21 -36.74 12.14
N ASP A 752 36.20 -37.59 11.91
CA ASP A 752 34.84 -37.11 11.62
C ASP A 752 34.33 -36.26 12.79
N SER A 753 33.73 -35.12 12.48
CA SER A 753 33.38 -34.10 13.47
C SER A 753 32.11 -33.35 13.10
N ALA A 754 31.36 -32.96 14.12
CA ALA A 754 30.16 -32.16 13.95
C ALA A 754 30.03 -31.13 15.07
N VAL A 755 29.48 -29.97 14.69
CA VAL A 755 28.98 -28.96 15.61
C VAL A 755 27.46 -29.13 15.74
N PHE A 756 26.98 -28.99 16.97
CA PHE A 756 25.58 -28.94 17.32
C PHE A 756 25.30 -27.55 17.91
N PRO A 757 24.80 -26.58 17.11
CA PRO A 757 24.48 -25.22 17.57
C PRO A 757 23.17 -25.19 18.37
N VAL A 758 23.05 -26.05 19.38
CA VAL A 758 21.84 -26.20 20.19
C VAL A 758 21.76 -25.13 21.27
N GLY A 759 20.57 -24.92 21.84
CA GLY A 759 20.37 -23.97 22.92
C GLY A 759 18.91 -23.81 23.33
N THR A 760 18.64 -22.74 24.06
CA THR A 760 17.30 -22.28 24.43
C THR A 760 16.98 -20.94 23.77
N ALA A 761 15.80 -20.39 24.07
CA ALA A 761 15.39 -19.07 23.59
C ALA A 761 16.32 -17.92 24.06
N SER A 762 17.07 -18.11 25.14
CA SER A 762 17.99 -17.10 25.69
C SER A 762 19.46 -17.51 25.65
N LYS A 763 19.76 -18.81 25.49
CA LYS A 763 21.12 -19.35 25.64
C LYS A 763 21.57 -20.09 24.39
N HIS A 764 22.63 -19.63 23.73
CA HIS A 764 23.32 -20.40 22.69
C HIS A 764 24.35 -21.30 23.36
N ARG A 765 24.25 -22.62 23.17
CA ARG A 765 25.04 -23.63 23.87
C ARG A 765 25.62 -24.63 22.86
N PRO A 766 26.47 -24.18 21.94
CA PRO A 766 27.01 -25.07 20.92
C PRO A 766 27.93 -26.11 21.57
N VAL A 767 27.77 -27.36 21.13
CA VAL A 767 28.66 -28.46 21.50
C VAL A 767 29.24 -29.08 20.24
N SER A 768 30.54 -29.37 20.25
CA SER A 768 31.24 -29.99 19.14
C SER A 768 31.79 -31.33 19.55
N LEU A 769 31.69 -32.30 18.65
CA LEU A 769 32.21 -33.65 18.83
C LEU A 769 33.16 -33.99 17.68
N ARG A 770 34.28 -34.64 18.00
CA ARG A 770 35.24 -35.15 17.02
C ARG A 770 35.74 -36.54 17.41
N PHE A 771 35.58 -37.52 16.53
CA PHE A 771 36.13 -38.86 16.75
C PHE A 771 37.67 -38.83 16.68
N THR A 772 38.30 -39.30 17.76
CA THR A 772 39.76 -39.50 17.87
C THR A 772 40.17 -40.93 17.48
N THR A 773 39.26 -41.88 17.66
CA THR A 773 39.33 -43.24 17.09
C THR A 773 38.00 -43.49 16.36
N ALA A 774 38.07 -44.09 15.17
CA ALA A 774 36.88 -44.36 14.37
C ALA A 774 35.89 -45.26 15.14
N PRO A 775 34.58 -44.99 15.04
CA PRO A 775 33.58 -45.95 15.50
C PRO A 775 33.62 -47.23 14.63
N SER A 776 33.29 -48.37 15.22
CA SER A 776 33.24 -49.66 14.50
C SER A 776 32.09 -49.74 13.50
N SER A 777 31.04 -48.95 13.72
CA SER A 777 29.96 -48.72 12.77
C SER A 777 29.57 -47.24 12.80
N GLY A 778 29.38 -46.64 11.63
CA GLY A 778 28.80 -45.29 11.51
C GLY A 778 27.34 -45.27 11.95
N GLY A 779 26.78 -44.08 12.09
CA GLY A 779 25.41 -43.88 12.56
C GLY A 779 25.14 -42.42 12.88
N SER A 780 24.31 -42.12 13.88
CA SER A 780 23.97 -40.75 14.22
C SER A 780 24.18 -40.42 15.70
N VAL A 781 24.31 -39.14 15.99
CA VAL A 781 24.22 -38.58 17.34
C VAL A 781 23.14 -37.52 17.36
N THR A 782 22.20 -37.62 18.29
CA THR A 782 21.28 -36.52 18.61
C THR A 782 21.85 -35.67 19.74
N ALA A 783 21.65 -34.36 19.66
CA ALA A 783 22.01 -33.42 20.71
C ALA A 783 20.86 -32.45 21.01
N SER A 784 20.66 -32.17 22.30
CA SER A 784 19.77 -31.11 22.81
C SER A 784 20.41 -30.46 24.04
N PHE A 785 19.97 -29.24 24.39
CA PHE A 785 20.34 -28.57 25.62
C PHE A 785 19.12 -28.42 26.54
N HIS A 786 19.29 -28.76 27.80
CA HIS A 786 18.25 -28.69 28.85
C HIS A 786 18.67 -27.65 29.88
N ASP A 787 17.86 -26.61 30.11
CA ASP A 787 18.15 -25.49 31.02
C ASP A 787 17.75 -25.75 32.48
N SER A 788 17.27 -26.95 32.79
CA SER A 788 17.04 -27.40 34.16
C SER A 788 18.35 -27.56 34.92
N LEU A 789 18.36 -27.12 36.18
CA LEU A 789 19.51 -27.26 37.08
C LEU A 789 20.00 -28.73 37.14
N PRO A 790 21.27 -29.00 36.83
CA PRO A 790 21.81 -30.34 36.98
C PRO A 790 21.96 -30.73 38.47
N SER A 791 21.59 -31.97 38.81
CA SER A 791 21.82 -32.56 40.15
C SER A 791 23.29 -32.52 40.56
N LEU A 792 23.59 -32.44 41.86
CA LEU A 792 24.96 -32.50 42.40
C LEU A 792 25.42 -33.95 42.72
N ASN A 793 24.60 -34.95 42.43
CA ASN A 793 24.91 -36.35 42.72
C ASN A 793 26.26 -36.77 42.11
N GLY A 794 27.14 -37.36 42.91
CA GLY A 794 28.50 -37.79 42.50
C GLY A 794 29.61 -36.77 42.75
N LEU A 795 29.29 -35.54 43.17
CA LEU A 795 30.30 -34.55 43.57
C LEU A 795 30.58 -34.63 45.08
N PRO A 796 31.82 -34.31 45.54
CA PRO A 796 32.93 -33.75 44.77
C PRO A 796 33.73 -34.79 43.96
N LEU A 797 34.34 -34.35 42.87
CA LEU A 797 35.25 -35.15 42.02
C LEU A 797 36.61 -34.46 41.91
N ASN A 798 37.71 -35.20 41.90
CA ASN A 798 39.06 -34.64 41.71
C ASN A 798 39.54 -34.92 40.28
N ASP A 799 39.84 -33.87 39.50
CA ASP A 799 40.37 -33.98 38.14
C ASP A 799 41.69 -33.18 38.04
N GLY A 800 42.82 -33.89 38.08
CA GLY A 800 44.15 -33.28 37.98
C GLY A 800 44.51 -32.32 39.12
N GLY A 801 44.02 -32.59 40.34
CA GLY A 801 44.26 -31.73 41.52
C GLY A 801 43.19 -30.67 41.76
N THR A 802 42.28 -30.46 40.82
CA THR A 802 41.13 -29.54 40.97
C THR A 802 39.92 -30.29 41.54
N SER A 803 39.41 -29.84 42.68
CA SER A 803 38.22 -30.43 43.34
C SER A 803 36.93 -29.80 42.79
N ILE A 804 36.21 -30.54 41.97
CA ILE A 804 34.95 -30.13 41.35
C ILE A 804 33.81 -30.39 42.32
N VAL A 805 33.20 -29.31 42.81
CA VAL A 805 32.22 -29.35 43.89
C VAL A 805 30.80 -28.97 43.44
N LYS A 806 30.66 -28.46 42.21
CA LYS A 806 29.38 -27.96 41.67
C LYS A 806 29.26 -28.08 40.15
N THR A 807 28.02 -27.98 39.67
CA THR A 807 27.63 -27.92 38.25
C THR A 807 27.08 -26.55 37.89
N SER A 808 27.19 -26.18 36.61
CA SER A 808 26.60 -24.95 36.07
C SER A 808 25.09 -24.91 36.26
N PRO A 809 24.52 -23.78 36.74
CA PRO A 809 23.07 -23.60 36.82
C PRO A 809 22.41 -23.43 35.45
N ASP A 810 23.20 -23.23 34.39
CA ASP A 810 22.64 -22.98 33.06
C ASP A 810 21.99 -24.20 32.42
N GLY A 811 22.35 -25.41 32.85
CA GLY A 811 21.81 -26.65 32.31
C GLY A 811 22.85 -27.68 31.93
N PHE A 812 22.43 -28.63 31.10
CA PHE A 812 23.26 -29.73 30.60
C PHE A 812 22.92 -30.08 29.14
N TRP A 813 23.91 -30.56 28.40
CA TRP A 813 23.72 -31.15 27.07
C TRP A 813 23.36 -32.62 27.20
N ARG A 814 22.45 -33.10 26.37
CA ARG A 814 22.16 -34.52 26.21
C ARG A 814 22.60 -34.96 24.83
N LEU A 815 23.53 -35.91 24.77
CA LEU A 815 23.95 -36.53 23.53
C LEU A 815 23.58 -38.01 23.56
N THR A 816 22.95 -38.52 22.50
CA THR A 816 22.55 -39.93 22.39
C THR A 816 22.98 -40.50 21.05
N ALA A 817 23.64 -41.66 21.07
CA ALA A 817 23.93 -42.40 19.84
C ALA A 817 22.67 -43.06 19.29
N GLY A 818 22.54 -43.07 17.97
CA GLY A 818 21.44 -43.70 17.25
C GLY A 818 21.90 -44.32 15.94
N ASP A 819 20.96 -44.94 15.26
CA ASP A 819 21.11 -45.42 13.87
C ASP A 819 22.37 -46.30 13.64
N GLY A 820 22.69 -47.18 14.61
CA GLY A 820 23.78 -48.15 14.51
C GLY A 820 25.17 -47.66 14.94
N LEU A 821 25.30 -46.42 15.41
CA LEU A 821 26.58 -45.88 15.87
C LEU A 821 27.11 -46.69 17.07
N THR A 822 28.28 -47.32 16.91
CA THR A 822 28.90 -48.15 17.96
C THR A 822 30.42 -47.96 18.01
N GLY A 823 30.98 -47.98 19.22
CA GLY A 823 32.42 -47.84 19.45
C GLY A 823 32.96 -46.42 19.22
N GLY A 824 34.28 -46.32 19.07
CA GLY A 824 34.99 -45.05 18.88
C GLY A 824 35.28 -44.31 20.19
N THR A 825 36.40 -43.58 20.21
CA THR A 825 36.72 -42.62 21.27
C THR A 825 36.66 -41.22 20.68
N TYR A 826 36.16 -40.24 21.41
CA TYR A 826 35.99 -38.89 20.88
C TYR A 826 36.47 -37.80 21.84
N SER A 827 36.65 -36.61 21.29
CA SER A 827 36.81 -35.36 22.03
C SER A 827 35.55 -34.53 21.91
N ILE A 828 35.22 -33.84 22.99
CA ILE A 828 34.06 -32.96 23.09
C ILE A 828 34.49 -31.57 23.54
N THR A 829 33.84 -30.56 22.98
CA THR A 829 34.07 -29.15 23.29
C THR A 829 32.70 -28.49 23.46
N ALA A 830 32.45 -27.87 24.61
CA ALA A 830 31.19 -27.21 24.92
C ALA A 830 31.45 -25.74 25.27
N SER A 831 30.76 -24.83 24.57
CA SER A 831 30.82 -23.38 24.84
C SER A 831 29.57 -22.94 25.58
N SER A 832 29.74 -22.01 26.52
CA SER A 832 28.64 -21.39 27.26
C SER A 832 28.79 -19.88 27.38
N LYS A 833 28.78 -19.21 26.22
CA LYS A 833 28.72 -17.76 26.14
C LYS A 833 27.69 -17.15 27.12
N ASP A 834 28.12 -16.09 27.79
CA ASP A 834 27.42 -15.30 28.79
C ASP A 834 27.04 -16.09 30.06
N GLN A 835 27.71 -17.22 30.34
CA GLN A 835 27.53 -17.95 31.61
C GLN A 835 28.14 -17.16 32.78
N SER A 836 27.34 -16.91 33.82
CA SER A 836 27.77 -16.22 35.03
C SER A 836 28.54 -17.13 35.99
N GLY A 837 29.37 -16.53 36.85
CA GLY A 837 30.11 -17.23 37.91
C GLY A 837 31.35 -18.00 37.45
N ILE A 838 31.88 -17.68 36.26
CA ILE A 838 33.18 -18.14 35.77
C ILE A 838 34.20 -17.01 35.92
N SER A 839 35.22 -17.24 36.74
CA SER A 839 36.35 -16.36 37.03
C SER A 839 37.70 -16.97 36.66
N ASP A 840 37.76 -18.27 36.38
CA ASP A 840 38.92 -18.95 35.80
C ASP A 840 38.46 -20.07 34.86
N VAL A 841 38.65 -19.85 33.56
CA VAL A 841 38.26 -20.80 32.51
C VAL A 841 39.15 -22.06 32.53
N SER A 842 40.37 -21.99 33.06
CA SER A 842 41.31 -23.12 33.10
C SER A 842 40.89 -24.20 34.10
N THR A 843 40.15 -23.84 35.15
CA THR A 843 39.66 -24.77 36.17
C THR A 843 38.25 -25.29 35.88
N LEU A 844 37.61 -24.83 34.80
CA LEU A 844 36.35 -25.36 34.29
C LEU A 844 36.54 -26.81 33.79
N ARG A 845 35.60 -27.70 34.14
CA ARG A 845 35.58 -29.11 33.69
C ARG A 845 34.30 -29.42 32.95
N LEU A 846 34.38 -30.42 32.07
CA LEU A 846 33.20 -31.05 31.50
C LEU A 846 32.96 -32.38 32.21
N LEU A 847 31.79 -32.48 32.85
CA LEU A 847 31.33 -33.66 33.57
C LEU A 847 30.47 -34.53 32.66
N LYS A 848 30.42 -35.83 32.95
CA LYS A 848 29.62 -36.82 32.23
C LYS A 848 28.77 -37.64 33.20
N ARG A 849 27.54 -37.98 32.85
CA ARG A 849 26.73 -38.97 33.59
C ARG A 849 25.79 -39.73 32.66
N THR A 850 25.49 -40.97 33.01
CA THR A 850 24.30 -41.67 32.47
C THR A 850 23.05 -40.97 33.00
N GLU A 851 22.02 -40.81 32.16
CA GLU A 851 20.78 -40.06 32.44
C GLU A 851 20.28 -40.18 33.89
N GLY A 852 20.32 -39.09 34.65
CA GLY A 852 19.88 -39.03 36.06
C GLY A 852 20.83 -39.63 37.11
N GLY A 853 21.92 -40.29 36.68
CA GLY A 853 22.94 -40.89 37.55
C GLY A 853 23.93 -39.89 38.16
N ALA A 854 24.94 -40.43 38.86
CA ALA A 854 26.02 -39.63 39.45
C ALA A 854 26.98 -39.08 38.38
N TRP A 855 27.48 -37.86 38.58
CA TRP A 855 28.53 -37.29 37.73
C TRP A 855 29.83 -38.07 37.86
N THR A 856 30.54 -38.16 36.74
CA THR A 856 31.81 -38.86 36.59
C THR A 856 32.76 -38.08 35.68
N LEU A 857 34.03 -38.47 35.73
CA LEU A 857 35.13 -37.91 34.95
C LEU A 857 35.62 -38.99 33.97
N ASP A 858 34.99 -39.10 32.80
CA ASP A 858 35.38 -40.08 31.76
C ASP A 858 36.36 -39.48 30.75
N GLY A 859 37.45 -40.19 30.45
CA GLY A 859 38.53 -39.65 29.62
C GLY A 859 39.34 -38.54 30.31
N ALA A 860 40.22 -37.90 29.54
CA ALA A 860 41.20 -36.91 30.03
C ALA A 860 40.71 -35.47 29.88
N HIS A 861 40.87 -34.67 30.95
CA HIS A 861 40.65 -33.23 30.91
C HIS A 861 41.57 -32.53 29.91
N GLN A 862 41.03 -31.52 29.22
CA GLN A 862 41.77 -30.59 28.39
C GLN A 862 41.50 -29.18 28.93
N SER A 863 42.55 -28.36 29.16
CA SER A 863 42.40 -27.01 29.71
C SER A 863 41.30 -26.23 28.99
N GLY A 864 40.49 -25.48 29.72
CA GLY A 864 39.47 -24.63 29.10
C GLY A 864 40.09 -23.59 28.14
N LEU A 865 39.29 -23.11 27.19
CA LEU A 865 39.63 -22.01 26.27
C LEU A 865 38.57 -20.91 26.35
N GLY A 866 38.84 -19.78 25.70
CA GLY A 866 37.90 -18.66 25.60
C GLY A 866 38.12 -17.63 26.70
N THR A 867 37.08 -16.84 26.97
CA THR A 867 37.08 -15.78 28.00
C THR A 867 36.09 -16.12 29.10
N GLU A 868 36.11 -15.38 30.20
CA GLU A 868 35.07 -15.49 31.26
C GLU A 868 33.66 -15.27 30.71
N SER A 869 33.51 -14.46 29.67
CA SER A 869 32.24 -14.20 28.97
C SER A 869 31.90 -15.19 27.85
N ASP A 870 32.84 -16.00 27.37
CA ASP A 870 32.62 -17.08 26.40
C ASP A 870 33.50 -18.30 26.73
N PRO A 871 33.24 -18.97 27.87
CA PRO A 871 34.07 -20.06 28.34
C PRO A 871 33.80 -21.33 27.56
N VAL A 872 34.86 -22.09 27.34
CA VAL A 872 34.83 -23.35 26.58
C VAL A 872 35.46 -24.47 27.40
N ALA A 873 34.66 -25.46 27.81
CA ALA A 873 35.14 -26.67 28.48
C ALA A 873 35.43 -27.79 27.48
N ARG A 874 36.51 -28.54 27.72
CA ARG A 874 37.00 -29.55 26.77
C ARG A 874 37.42 -30.84 27.47
N ARG A 875 37.22 -31.97 26.79
CA ARG A 875 37.62 -33.30 27.27
C ARG A 875 37.89 -34.23 26.08
N SER A 876 38.83 -35.15 26.23
CA SER A 876 39.27 -36.07 25.16
C SER A 876 39.31 -37.53 25.62
N GLY A 877 39.13 -38.47 24.70
CA GLY A 877 39.19 -39.91 25.00
C GLY A 877 37.94 -40.45 25.69
N LEU A 878 36.79 -39.81 25.46
CA LEU A 878 35.51 -40.24 26.04
C LEU A 878 34.96 -41.45 25.27
N THR A 879 34.18 -42.27 25.97
CA THR A 879 33.41 -43.38 25.39
C THR A 879 31.94 -43.30 25.80
N GLY A 880 31.05 -43.80 24.92
CA GLY A 880 29.61 -43.75 25.13
C GLY A 880 29.03 -42.34 25.14
N PHE A 881 27.74 -42.19 24.84
CA PHE A 881 27.05 -40.89 24.78
C PHE A 881 26.09 -40.76 25.96
N SER A 882 25.95 -39.54 26.51
CA SER A 882 25.23 -39.32 27.77
C SER A 882 24.92 -37.84 28.02
N ASP A 883 24.54 -37.48 29.25
CA ASP A 883 24.43 -36.08 29.69
C ASP A 883 25.83 -35.49 29.99
N PHE A 884 26.02 -34.21 29.65
CA PHE A 884 27.22 -33.43 29.91
C PHE A 884 26.89 -32.09 30.57
N ALA A 885 27.67 -31.66 31.55
CA ALA A 885 27.50 -30.34 32.18
C ALA A 885 28.86 -29.71 32.47
N HIS A 886 28.88 -28.38 32.55
CA HIS A 886 30.03 -27.67 33.11
C HIS A 886 30.09 -27.92 34.61
N GLY A 887 31.27 -28.28 35.12
CA GLY A 887 31.58 -28.44 36.53
C GLY A 887 32.74 -27.53 36.94
N ALA A 888 32.75 -27.07 38.18
CA ALA A 888 33.74 -26.14 38.67
C ALA A 888 34.19 -26.40 40.11
N ALA A 889 35.38 -25.90 40.45
CA ALA A 889 35.89 -25.81 41.81
C ALA A 889 35.36 -24.56 42.54
N SER A 890 35.78 -24.35 43.78
CA SER A 890 35.34 -23.22 44.62
C SER A 890 35.78 -21.84 44.08
N ASP A 891 36.86 -21.81 43.31
CA ASP A 891 37.47 -20.64 42.66
C ASP A 891 36.63 -19.98 41.55
N ASN A 892 35.64 -20.70 41.02
CA ASN A 892 34.62 -20.23 40.10
C ASN A 892 33.29 -20.14 40.86
N PRO A 893 33.00 -19.09 41.66
CA PRO A 893 31.78 -18.98 42.46
C PRO A 893 30.55 -18.89 41.56
N MET A 894 30.01 -20.06 41.17
CA MET A 894 28.71 -20.14 40.51
C MET A 894 27.61 -19.62 41.46
N PRO A 895 26.59 -18.92 40.94
CA PRO A 895 25.53 -18.35 41.75
C PRO A 895 24.83 -19.38 42.65
N ALA A 896 24.35 -18.94 43.82
CA ALA A 896 23.56 -19.74 44.74
C ALA A 896 22.34 -20.32 44.04
N VAL A 897 22.04 -21.57 44.38
CA VAL A 897 20.95 -22.30 43.75
C VAL A 897 19.64 -21.85 44.39
N LEU A 898 18.82 -21.12 43.64
CA LEU A 898 17.48 -20.73 44.10
C LEU A 898 16.49 -21.89 43.89
N THR A 899 15.69 -22.19 44.91
CA THR A 899 14.54 -23.11 44.83
C THR A 899 13.23 -22.37 44.58
N SER A 900 13.18 -21.07 44.91
CA SER A 900 12.06 -20.20 44.56
C SER A 900 12.51 -18.75 44.54
N PHE A 901 11.91 -17.95 43.65
CA PHE A 901 12.00 -16.49 43.65
C PHE A 901 10.65 -15.94 43.18
N THR A 902 10.01 -15.11 44.00
CA THR A 902 8.66 -14.59 43.74
C THR A 902 8.56 -13.14 44.18
N ALA A 903 7.75 -12.35 43.47
CA ALA A 903 7.36 -11.00 43.87
C ALA A 903 5.83 -10.92 43.79
N VAL A 904 5.19 -10.53 44.89
CA VAL A 904 3.72 -10.45 44.98
C VAL A 904 3.34 -9.05 45.46
N ALA A 905 2.41 -8.41 44.76
CA ALA A 905 1.86 -7.13 45.18
C ALA A 905 0.93 -7.33 46.38
N ASP A 906 1.10 -6.49 47.40
CA ASP A 906 0.26 -6.40 48.58
C ASP A 906 -0.03 -4.91 48.85
N GLY A 907 -1.15 -4.42 48.30
CA GLY A 907 -1.47 -2.99 48.28
C GLY A 907 -0.39 -2.17 47.55
N PRO A 908 0.16 -1.09 48.15
CA PRO A 908 1.26 -0.31 47.57
C PRO A 908 2.64 -0.98 47.79
N ALA A 909 2.71 -2.15 48.41
CA ALA A 909 3.97 -2.86 48.63
C ALA A 909 4.13 -4.03 47.66
N VAL A 910 5.37 -4.43 47.42
CA VAL A 910 5.73 -5.70 46.80
C VAL A 910 6.53 -6.50 47.81
N ILE A 911 6.07 -7.72 48.07
CA ILE A 911 6.78 -8.69 48.90
C ILE A 911 7.58 -9.59 47.99
N VAL A 912 8.90 -9.48 48.07
CA VAL A 912 9.89 -10.27 47.33
C VAL A 912 10.38 -11.40 48.24
N ARG A 913 10.15 -12.66 47.84
CA ARG A 913 10.55 -13.85 48.59
C ARG A 913 11.43 -14.74 47.75
N TRP A 914 12.48 -15.28 48.36
CA TRP A 914 13.28 -16.33 47.74
C TRP A 914 13.71 -17.39 48.73
N ARG A 915 14.06 -18.54 48.18
CA ARG A 915 14.71 -19.63 48.92
C ARG A 915 15.92 -20.12 48.18
N THR A 916 16.99 -20.39 48.89
CA THR A 916 18.19 -21.06 48.40
C THR A 916 18.11 -22.55 48.75
N ALA A 917 18.63 -23.43 47.88
CA ALA A 917 18.92 -24.82 48.23
C ALA A 917 20.23 -24.91 49.02
N SER A 918 21.21 -24.11 48.58
CA SER A 918 22.54 -23.98 49.18
C SER A 918 23.14 -22.62 48.82
N GLU A 919 23.99 -22.11 49.69
CA GLU A 919 24.78 -20.89 49.55
C GLU A 919 26.25 -21.23 49.76
N GLU A 920 27.16 -20.60 49.04
CA GLU A 920 28.60 -20.73 49.24
C GLU A 920 29.24 -19.35 49.12
N GLY A 921 29.82 -18.85 50.21
CA GLY A 921 30.49 -17.55 50.22
C GLY A 921 29.56 -16.33 50.07
N VAL A 922 28.24 -16.49 50.17
CA VAL A 922 27.26 -15.40 49.99
C VAL A 922 27.31 -14.43 51.16
N MET A 923 27.77 -13.20 50.91
CA MET A 923 27.74 -12.13 51.90
C MET A 923 26.32 -11.56 52.03
N ARG A 924 25.68 -11.24 50.91
CA ARG A 924 24.32 -10.69 50.87
C ARG A 924 23.67 -10.87 49.49
N PHE A 925 22.36 -10.72 49.46
CA PHE A 925 21.58 -10.53 48.24
C PHE A 925 21.21 -9.06 48.12
N ASP A 926 21.66 -8.40 47.06
CA ASP A 926 21.17 -7.09 46.64
C ASP A 926 19.86 -7.31 45.84
N ILE A 927 18.78 -6.62 46.22
CA ILE A 927 17.50 -6.64 45.52
C ILE A 927 17.48 -5.42 44.62
N GLU A 928 17.43 -5.65 43.31
CA GLU A 928 17.32 -4.59 42.31
C GLU A 928 15.91 -4.56 41.71
N ARG A 929 15.36 -3.36 41.60
CA ARG A 929 14.04 -3.07 41.03
C ARG A 929 14.20 -2.42 39.67
N GLY A 930 13.57 -3.03 38.67
CA GLY A 930 13.56 -2.57 37.29
C GLY A 930 12.29 -1.79 36.95
N VAL A 931 12.45 -0.60 36.40
CA VAL A 931 11.37 0.23 35.82
C VAL A 931 11.80 0.68 34.43
N ASN A 932 10.98 0.42 33.40
CA ASN A 932 11.27 0.79 32.00
C ASN A 932 12.66 0.39 31.49
N GLY A 933 13.16 -0.77 31.93
CA GLY A 933 14.46 -1.32 31.50
C GLY A 933 15.68 -0.80 32.28
N THR A 934 15.50 0.14 33.21
CA THR A 934 16.56 0.63 34.11
C THR A 934 16.45 -0.05 35.48
N TRP A 935 17.57 -0.47 36.06
CA TRP A 935 17.63 -1.17 37.35
C TRP A 935 18.17 -0.25 38.45
N ASP A 936 17.39 -0.08 39.51
CA ASP A 936 17.77 0.65 40.71
C ASP A 936 17.87 -0.29 41.91
N MET A 937 18.71 0.05 42.89
CA MET A 937 18.81 -0.71 44.13
C MET A 937 17.57 -0.48 45.02
N ALA A 938 16.82 -1.55 45.31
CA ALA A 938 15.66 -1.50 46.21
C ALA A 938 16.07 -1.77 47.66
N GLY A 939 17.03 -2.65 47.89
CA GLY A 939 17.56 -2.96 49.22
C GLY A 939 18.55 -4.12 49.19
N SER A 940 18.95 -4.61 50.37
CA SER A 940 19.81 -5.77 50.50
C SER A 940 19.46 -6.60 51.73
N VAL A 941 19.63 -7.91 51.66
CA VAL A 941 19.43 -8.85 52.78
C VAL A 941 20.67 -9.71 52.94
N GLU A 942 21.20 -9.83 54.15
CA GLU A 942 22.40 -10.64 54.42
C GLU A 942 22.17 -12.13 54.10
N GLY A 943 23.18 -12.74 53.49
CA GLY A 943 23.20 -14.18 53.20
C GLY A 943 23.77 -14.96 54.38
N ASN A 944 23.65 -16.29 54.34
CA ASN A 944 24.19 -17.17 55.40
C ASN A 944 25.67 -17.51 55.21
N GLY A 945 26.40 -16.83 54.32
CA GLY A 945 27.78 -17.19 53.99
C GLY A 945 27.82 -18.48 53.17
N SER A 946 28.33 -19.55 53.78
CA SER A 946 28.33 -20.89 53.18
C SER A 946 27.39 -21.79 53.98
N SER A 947 26.29 -22.22 53.35
CA SER A 947 25.27 -23.09 53.94
C SER A 947 24.83 -24.14 52.92
N ALA A 948 24.97 -25.42 53.26
CA ALA A 948 24.36 -26.52 52.52
C ALA A 948 22.87 -26.76 52.89
N ARG A 949 22.30 -25.95 53.80
CA ARG A 949 20.91 -26.05 54.22
C ARG A 949 20.06 -25.00 53.51
N PRO A 950 18.81 -25.34 53.11
CA PRO A 950 17.92 -24.37 52.52
C PRO A 950 17.65 -23.20 53.45
N ALA A 951 17.73 -21.98 52.93
CA ALA A 951 17.39 -20.76 53.65
C ALA A 951 16.30 -20.00 52.92
N GLY A 952 15.45 -19.30 53.68
CA GLY A 952 14.37 -18.49 53.14
C GLY A 952 14.52 -17.03 53.55
N TYR A 953 14.21 -16.15 52.61
CA TYR A 953 14.41 -14.73 52.72
C TYR A 953 13.18 -13.96 52.23
N GLU A 954 12.98 -12.78 52.80
CA GLU A 954 11.90 -11.88 52.44
C GLU A 954 12.41 -10.43 52.45
N PHE A 955 11.97 -9.67 51.46
CA PHE A 955 12.18 -8.23 51.36
C PHE A 955 10.87 -7.54 50.97
N VAL A 956 10.53 -6.43 51.61
CA VAL A 956 9.31 -5.66 51.32
C VAL A 956 9.69 -4.31 50.73
N ASP A 957 9.30 -4.09 49.48
CA ASP A 957 9.47 -2.81 48.78
C ASP A 957 8.16 -2.03 48.80
N ARG A 958 8.16 -0.78 49.27
CA ARG A 958 6.96 0.08 49.33
C ARG A 958 6.98 1.09 48.20
N LEU A 959 6.12 0.86 47.21
CA LEU A 959 6.06 1.61 45.96
C LEU A 959 5.02 2.74 46.05
N ARG A 960 5.42 3.93 45.59
CA ARG A 960 4.56 5.13 45.60
C ARG A 960 3.77 5.31 44.31
N VAL A 961 4.14 4.58 43.25
CA VAL A 961 3.59 4.74 41.91
C VAL A 961 3.05 3.39 41.42
N PRO A 962 1.78 3.32 40.99
CA PRO A 962 1.24 2.12 40.35
C PRO A 962 1.94 1.85 39.02
N GLY A 963 2.18 0.58 38.69
CA GLY A 963 2.89 0.21 37.47
C GLY A 963 3.38 -1.22 37.47
N GLU A 964 3.99 -1.63 36.35
CA GLU A 964 4.72 -2.89 36.25
C GLU A 964 6.15 -2.68 36.77
N TYR A 965 6.56 -3.56 37.69
CA TYR A 965 7.90 -3.60 38.24
C TYR A 965 8.52 -4.96 37.97
N ARG A 966 9.84 -4.99 37.83
CA ARG A 966 10.62 -6.23 37.83
C ARG A 966 11.56 -6.26 39.01
N TYR A 967 11.76 -7.42 39.61
CA TYR A 967 12.74 -7.61 40.67
C TYR A 967 13.74 -8.69 40.26
N ARG A 968 15.02 -8.47 40.53
CA ARG A 968 16.07 -9.49 40.42
C ARG A 968 16.93 -9.51 41.68
N LEU A 969 17.55 -10.65 41.95
CA LEU A 969 18.53 -10.79 43.02
C LEU A 969 19.93 -10.70 42.42
N VAL A 970 20.79 -9.90 43.03
CA VAL A 970 22.22 -9.88 42.76
C VAL A 970 22.92 -10.43 43.99
N GLN A 971 23.45 -11.63 43.87
CA GLN A 971 24.28 -12.23 44.89
C GLN A 971 25.59 -11.46 44.99
N VAL A 972 26.00 -11.13 46.21
CA VAL A 972 27.29 -10.52 46.52
C VAL A 972 28.04 -11.46 47.44
N ASP A 973 29.21 -11.89 47.00
CA ASP A 973 30.08 -12.83 47.72
C ASP A 973 31.03 -12.10 48.68
N ARG A 974 31.60 -12.82 49.65
CA ARG A 974 32.54 -12.26 50.64
C ARG A 974 33.84 -11.73 50.03
N ASN A 975 34.21 -12.21 48.85
CA ASN A 975 35.36 -11.71 48.08
C ASN A 975 35.01 -10.50 47.19
N GLY A 976 33.75 -10.02 47.24
CA GLY A 976 33.27 -8.90 46.44
C GLY A 976 32.71 -9.29 45.06
N GLY A 977 32.70 -10.59 44.71
CA GLY A 977 32.08 -11.09 43.48
C GLY A 977 30.58 -10.78 43.43
N ARG A 978 30.05 -10.47 42.24
CA ARG A 978 28.62 -10.14 42.05
C ARG A 978 28.04 -10.95 40.91
N SER A 979 26.89 -11.59 41.15
CA SER A 979 26.17 -12.39 40.15
C SER A 979 24.67 -12.10 40.16
N ALA A 980 24.12 -11.64 39.03
CA ALA A 980 22.69 -11.37 38.90
C ALA A 980 21.91 -12.64 38.47
N GLY A 981 20.80 -12.90 39.16
CA GLY A 981 19.86 -13.97 38.81
C GLY A 981 18.74 -13.52 37.85
N GLU A 982 17.83 -14.44 37.55
CA GLU A 982 16.63 -14.16 36.76
C GLU A 982 15.71 -13.13 37.44
N SER A 983 14.88 -12.44 36.65
CA SER A 983 13.95 -11.43 37.14
C SER A 983 12.50 -11.92 37.17
N VAL A 984 11.75 -11.55 38.21
CA VAL A 984 10.29 -11.76 38.31
C VAL A 984 9.53 -10.47 38.09
N ARG A 985 8.33 -10.56 37.49
CA ARG A 985 7.47 -9.39 37.21
C ARG A 985 6.33 -9.31 38.22
N VAL A 986 5.92 -8.09 38.55
CA VAL A 986 4.78 -7.82 39.43
C VAL A 986 4.10 -6.50 39.04
N THR A 987 2.76 -6.48 39.08
CA THR A 987 1.96 -5.29 38.77
C THR A 987 1.30 -4.78 40.05
N VAL A 988 1.52 -3.50 40.37
CA VAL A 988 0.92 -2.83 41.54
C VAL A 988 -0.30 -2.00 41.08
N ALA A 989 -1.49 -2.32 41.59
CA ALA A 989 -2.74 -1.65 41.25
C ALA A 989 -2.88 -0.28 41.94
N GLY A 990 -3.57 0.68 41.29
CA GLY A 990 -3.72 2.05 41.80
C GLY A 990 -4.70 2.21 42.97
N ILE A 991 -4.43 3.18 43.84
CA ILE A 991 -5.32 3.57 44.96
C ILE A 991 -6.56 4.28 44.38
N PRO A 992 -7.81 3.89 44.73
CA PRO A 992 -9.02 4.55 44.24
C PRO A 992 -9.09 6.03 44.64
N HIS A 993 -9.27 6.92 43.66
CA HIS A 993 -9.29 8.38 43.90
C HIS A 993 -10.63 8.94 44.41
N ARG A 994 -11.67 8.11 44.61
CA ARG A 994 -13.02 8.57 45.01
C ARG A 994 -13.60 7.72 46.15
N LEU A 995 -14.43 8.37 46.98
CA LEU A 995 -15.25 7.72 48.00
C LEU A 995 -16.24 6.76 47.34
N SER A 996 -16.27 5.51 47.76
CA SER A 996 -17.20 4.49 47.24
C SER A 996 -18.02 3.89 48.39
N LEU A 997 -19.34 3.81 48.20
CA LEU A 997 -20.27 3.10 49.07
C LEU A 997 -21.03 2.09 48.21
N SER A 998 -20.74 0.80 48.41
CA SER A 998 -21.39 -0.28 47.68
C SER A 998 -22.85 -0.47 48.16
N PRO A 999 -23.75 -0.98 47.30
CA PRO A 999 -25.05 -1.46 47.73
C PRO A 999 -24.91 -2.50 48.85
N ASN A 1000 -25.83 -2.49 49.81
CA ASN A 1000 -25.84 -3.49 50.86
C ASN A 1000 -26.28 -4.86 50.32
N PHE A 1001 -25.77 -5.95 50.88
CA PHE A 1001 -26.19 -7.30 50.51
C PHE A 1001 -26.43 -8.17 51.76
N PRO A 1002 -27.60 -8.84 51.87
CA PRO A 1002 -28.76 -8.79 50.94
C PRO A 1002 -29.52 -7.44 50.96
N ASN A 1003 -30.31 -7.13 49.93
CA ASN A 1003 -31.26 -6.01 49.86
C ASN A 1003 -32.50 -6.40 49.00
N PRO A 1004 -33.73 -6.50 49.54
CA PRO A 1004 -34.12 -6.26 50.93
C PRO A 1004 -33.41 -7.20 51.93
N PHE A 1005 -33.26 -6.75 53.18
CA PHE A 1005 -32.61 -7.54 54.23
C PHE A 1005 -33.54 -7.83 55.42
N ASN A 1006 -33.30 -8.94 56.14
CA ASN A 1006 -34.06 -9.35 57.32
C ASN A 1006 -33.21 -10.13 58.35
N PRO A 1007 -33.05 -9.65 59.59
CA PRO A 1007 -32.95 -8.24 59.93
C PRO A 1007 -31.55 -7.70 59.64
N GLU A 1008 -30.60 -8.46 59.07
CA GLU A 1008 -29.19 -8.03 58.94
C GLU A 1008 -28.68 -7.98 57.50
N THR A 1009 -27.75 -7.05 57.23
CA THR A 1009 -27.10 -6.88 55.93
C THR A 1009 -25.64 -6.46 56.10
N THR A 1010 -24.83 -6.62 55.06
CA THR A 1010 -23.45 -6.14 55.03
C THR A 1010 -23.32 -4.95 54.10
N VAL A 1011 -22.59 -3.93 54.55
CA VAL A 1011 -22.27 -2.73 53.78
C VAL A 1011 -20.76 -2.67 53.57
N GLU A 1012 -20.35 -2.38 52.35
CA GLU A 1012 -18.94 -2.21 52.00
C GLU A 1012 -18.66 -0.80 51.51
N PHE A 1013 -17.52 -0.23 51.90
CA PHE A 1013 -17.08 1.08 51.44
C PHE A 1013 -15.55 1.20 51.37
N THR A 1014 -15.06 2.14 50.57
CA THR A 1014 -13.64 2.50 50.49
C THR A 1014 -13.48 4.01 50.57
N VAL A 1015 -12.48 4.50 51.32
CA VAL A 1015 -12.17 5.93 51.39
C VAL A 1015 -10.95 6.28 50.52
N PRO A 1016 -10.90 7.47 49.90
CA PRO A 1016 -9.80 7.86 49.01
C PRO A 1016 -8.57 8.40 49.75
N LYS A 1017 -8.70 8.71 51.05
CA LYS A 1017 -7.64 9.21 51.94
C LYS A 1017 -7.85 8.66 53.34
N ASP A 1018 -6.76 8.43 54.07
CA ASP A 1018 -6.80 8.04 55.47
C ASP A 1018 -7.52 9.14 56.27
N GLY A 1019 -8.51 8.77 57.07
CA GLY A 1019 -9.23 9.76 57.86
C GLY A 1019 -10.51 9.24 58.50
N PRO A 1020 -11.22 10.12 59.24
CA PRO A 1020 -12.50 9.78 59.83
C PRO A 1020 -13.57 9.53 58.76
N ALA A 1021 -14.36 8.47 58.98
CA ALA A 1021 -15.50 8.10 58.17
C ALA A 1021 -16.73 7.80 59.04
N ASP A 1022 -17.88 8.28 58.58
CA ASP A 1022 -19.19 8.17 59.23
C ASP A 1022 -20.18 7.49 58.29
N LEU A 1023 -20.68 6.30 58.64
CA LEU A 1023 -21.74 5.59 57.93
C LEU A 1023 -23.00 5.56 58.81
N ARG A 1024 -24.09 6.18 58.36
CA ARG A 1024 -25.34 6.31 59.14
C ARG A 1024 -26.59 6.00 58.31
N VAL A 1025 -27.64 5.55 58.97
CA VAL A 1025 -28.96 5.20 58.41
C VAL A 1025 -29.96 6.30 58.77
N TYR A 1026 -30.72 6.74 57.77
CA TYR A 1026 -31.77 7.75 57.88
C TYR A 1026 -33.13 7.18 57.47
N SER A 1027 -34.20 7.61 58.13
CA SER A 1027 -35.58 7.30 57.76
C SER A 1027 -35.98 7.98 56.44
N SER A 1028 -37.15 7.62 55.89
CA SER A 1028 -37.69 8.22 54.67
C SER A 1028 -37.96 9.73 54.79
N VAL A 1029 -38.12 10.26 56.00
CA VAL A 1029 -38.25 11.70 56.28
C VAL A 1029 -36.92 12.39 56.63
N GLY A 1030 -35.80 11.67 56.55
CA GLY A 1030 -34.44 12.21 56.74
C GLY A 1030 -33.95 12.27 58.18
N GLN A 1031 -34.66 11.66 59.14
CA GLN A 1031 -34.20 11.55 60.53
C GLN A 1031 -33.13 10.46 60.65
N GLU A 1032 -32.01 10.73 61.31
CA GLU A 1032 -31.02 9.68 61.63
C GLU A 1032 -31.64 8.67 62.59
N VAL A 1033 -31.61 7.39 62.22
CA VAL A 1033 -32.18 6.30 63.02
C VAL A 1033 -31.13 5.32 63.55
N ARG A 1034 -29.91 5.31 62.98
CA ARG A 1034 -28.79 4.46 63.44
C ARG A 1034 -27.45 4.89 62.85
N THR A 1035 -26.39 4.88 63.65
CA THR A 1035 -25.01 4.92 63.17
C THR A 1035 -24.48 3.49 62.98
N VAL A 1036 -23.86 3.20 61.83
CA VAL A 1036 -23.36 1.87 61.41
C VAL A 1036 -21.85 1.77 61.55
N PHE A 1037 -21.13 2.85 61.24
CA PHE A 1037 -19.70 2.97 61.42
C PHE A 1037 -19.35 4.41 61.76
N HIS A 1038 -18.50 4.61 62.76
CA HIS A 1038 -17.91 5.90 63.09
C HIS A 1038 -16.49 5.65 63.58
N GLY A 1039 -15.50 6.05 62.79
CA GLY A 1039 -14.10 5.78 63.13
C GLY A 1039 -13.14 6.11 62.00
N TRP A 1040 -11.87 5.76 62.21
CA TRP A 1040 -10.82 5.97 61.21
C TRP A 1040 -10.87 4.89 60.13
N ALA A 1041 -10.81 5.28 58.86
CA ALA A 1041 -10.78 4.39 57.69
C ALA A 1041 -9.50 4.62 56.89
N ALA A 1042 -8.79 3.52 56.58
CA ALA A 1042 -7.60 3.54 55.74
C ALA A 1042 -7.96 3.66 54.24
N ALA A 1043 -7.21 4.48 53.51
CA ALA A 1043 -7.35 4.76 52.09
C ALA A 1043 -7.22 3.51 51.24
N GLY A 1044 -8.09 3.39 50.23
CA GLY A 1044 -8.06 2.30 49.25
C GLY A 1044 -8.33 0.90 49.80
N THR A 1045 -8.53 0.76 51.11
CA THR A 1045 -8.90 -0.51 51.75
C THR A 1045 -10.42 -0.67 51.73
N GLN A 1046 -10.90 -1.87 51.43
CA GLN A 1046 -12.32 -2.21 51.50
C GLN A 1046 -12.73 -2.45 52.95
N HIS A 1047 -13.58 -1.57 53.49
CA HIS A 1047 -14.16 -1.67 54.82
C HIS A 1047 -15.51 -2.38 54.73
N ARG A 1048 -15.71 -3.42 55.53
CA ARG A 1048 -16.92 -4.24 55.53
C ARG A 1048 -17.57 -4.20 56.90
N VAL A 1049 -18.78 -3.65 56.98
CA VAL A 1049 -19.50 -3.42 58.25
C VAL A 1049 -20.89 -4.04 58.22
N ARG A 1050 -21.28 -4.65 59.35
CA ARG A 1050 -22.59 -5.30 59.51
C ARG A 1050 -23.61 -4.28 60.00
N LEU A 1051 -24.73 -4.18 59.31
CA LEU A 1051 -25.90 -3.43 59.74
C LEU A 1051 -26.97 -4.40 60.23
N ASP A 1052 -27.30 -4.30 61.52
CA ASP A 1052 -28.42 -4.98 62.14
C ASP A 1052 -29.65 -4.08 62.14
N GLY A 1053 -30.77 -4.55 61.61
CA GLY A 1053 -32.06 -3.90 61.46
C GLY A 1053 -33.01 -4.11 62.65
N ARG A 1054 -32.68 -4.97 63.62
CA ARG A 1054 -33.48 -5.17 64.84
C ARG A 1054 -33.71 -3.81 65.52
N GLY A 1055 -34.97 -3.52 65.85
CA GLY A 1055 -35.42 -2.22 66.38
C GLY A 1055 -35.94 -1.18 65.37
N LEU A 1056 -35.77 -1.38 64.05
CA LEU A 1056 -36.38 -0.53 63.01
C LEU A 1056 -37.64 -1.18 62.43
N SER A 1057 -38.61 -0.40 61.93
CA SER A 1057 -39.78 -0.91 61.22
C SER A 1057 -39.42 -1.43 59.81
N SER A 1058 -40.22 -2.32 59.23
CA SER A 1058 -40.08 -2.64 57.80
C SER A 1058 -40.31 -1.37 56.97
N GLY A 1059 -39.45 -1.12 55.97
CA GLY A 1059 -39.50 0.11 55.18
C GLY A 1059 -38.22 0.44 54.42
N VAL A 1060 -38.25 1.56 53.69
CA VAL A 1060 -37.11 2.08 52.93
C VAL A 1060 -36.32 3.08 53.78
N TYR A 1061 -35.00 2.91 53.82
CA TYR A 1061 -34.06 3.77 54.53
C TYR A 1061 -32.97 4.29 53.58
N LEU A 1062 -32.32 5.40 53.95
CA LEU A 1062 -31.16 5.92 53.24
C LEU A 1062 -29.90 5.68 54.08
N LEU A 1063 -28.93 4.97 53.52
CA LEU A 1063 -27.61 4.78 54.10
C LEU A 1063 -26.66 5.83 53.53
N ARG A 1064 -25.95 6.57 54.38
CA ARG A 1064 -25.07 7.68 53.99
C ARG A 1064 -23.68 7.51 54.61
N LEU A 1065 -22.66 7.56 53.76
CA LEU A 1065 -21.25 7.57 54.13
C LEU A 1065 -20.68 8.97 53.92
N THR A 1066 -20.03 9.53 54.94
CA THR A 1066 -19.28 10.79 54.87
C THR A 1066 -17.84 10.53 55.24
N ALA A 1067 -16.89 10.88 54.37
CA ALA A 1067 -15.46 10.79 54.67
C ALA A 1067 -14.67 11.80 53.81
N GLY A 1068 -13.66 12.45 54.42
CA GLY A 1068 -12.78 13.38 53.70
C GLY A 1068 -13.50 14.56 53.03
N GLY A 1069 -14.64 15.01 53.58
CA GLY A 1069 -15.47 16.10 53.03
C GLY A 1069 -16.42 15.69 51.89
N ALA A 1070 -16.42 14.43 51.47
CA ALA A 1070 -17.33 13.89 50.46
C ALA A 1070 -18.40 13.02 51.11
N THR A 1071 -19.56 12.93 50.46
CA THR A 1071 -20.71 12.13 50.91
C THR A 1071 -21.19 11.21 49.80
N ALA A 1072 -21.36 9.92 50.10
CA ALA A 1072 -22.02 8.94 49.25
C ALA A 1072 -23.30 8.44 49.95
N SER A 1073 -24.35 8.09 49.20
CA SER A 1073 -25.58 7.55 49.79
C SER A 1073 -26.22 6.49 48.91
N THR A 1074 -26.85 5.49 49.53
CA THR A 1074 -27.59 4.43 48.84
C THR A 1074 -28.87 4.08 49.58
N ARG A 1075 -29.88 3.56 48.86
CA ARG A 1075 -31.17 3.16 49.44
C ARG A 1075 -31.10 1.70 49.88
N ILE A 1076 -31.63 1.42 51.07
CA ILE A 1076 -31.70 0.07 51.63
C ILE A 1076 -33.15 -0.23 52.05
N ILE A 1077 -33.57 -1.49 51.92
CA ILE A 1077 -34.94 -1.93 52.23
C ILE A 1077 -34.87 -2.99 53.33
N LEU A 1078 -35.49 -2.70 54.48
CA LEU A 1078 -35.67 -3.67 55.57
C LEU A 1078 -37.06 -4.29 55.44
N MET A 1079 -37.13 -5.62 55.40
CA MET A 1079 -38.40 -6.37 55.29
C MET A 1079 -38.42 -7.45 56.38
N LYS A 1080 -39.16 -7.23 57.46
CA LYS A 1080 -39.32 -8.20 58.55
C LYS A 1080 -40.31 -9.31 58.22
#